data_AF-A0A7R9HIF3-F1
#
_entry.id   AF-A0A7R9HIF3-F1
#
_cell.length_a   1.000
_cell.length_b   1.000
_cell.length_c   1.000
_cell.angle_alpha   90.00
_cell.angle_beta   90.00
_cell.angle_gamma   90.00
#
_symmetry.space_group_name_H-M   'P 1'
#
loop_
_entity.id
_entity.type
_entity.pdbx_description
1 polymer ?
#
loop_
_entity_poly.entity_id
_entity_poly.type
_entity_poly.pdbx_seq_one_letter_code
_entity_poly.pdbx_strand_id
1 'polypeptide(L)'
;MLNKQYYIMDGDIVFTVDEDVKYQTMLGFGGATTDSATINLASLSNDAHELVLRSYFGTDGIGYTFIRVPLGGCDFSTHYYAYDDDHPGDSTLQYFNLTEEDYVYKIPNIKRAQELSPNPIRVFTAPWSAPDWMKEIETSGASHLLPEYYETYANYYVKFLQLYAEQGVDFWGLTPQNEPSHGTTNGGFNSMGWTSEQLRDWTAGYFVPALKAAGLDDIVLMILDDQRTQVEEWAEDWYGNESVNSFSDGMAVHWYQDSNSDASVLTQAHEQYPDKFLLYTEACIFTNGVIEPILGDWSRAERYASSILETTNNWVAGWIEWNLALSVEGGPSWMGNSADSPVIVNATADEFYKQPLFYALAHFSKFVPPGSVHIGLETKDDGGISNIAFLTPEGNTVVILMSTENRSCRRRTIYATYSTIVGIADRSSSSEYFKDWTPSVVQLQPCVPRDYGANSVVCVCNATYCDFLEPYSNESISNGNYLHYTSSMAGLRLQRDAKTFVKNASIEVDATFQVNRATKYQEIIGFGGAMTDSTAINIHSMSEAAGKNILRTYFGEGGSKYSLIRVPMGASDFSTEYYTYDDVAGDTSLQYFALRQFEDYQLKIPYLKQIQKISSQDIKLFTAPWSAPYWMKDNGTAFGRSALRLENYKPWAQYFVKYFDAYADANITFWGLTPQNEPNQGGVHKVHIISMGWTAKQLRGFIAEHLGPTLEENGYSYLKLMAYDDSGLYLPEYLQSILKNETTRSYVSGVAIHAYHDDNIDPNIISNLQTEFPDMFFLYTEGEYLHQITVDDLGTWERGEYYGRSLFQSLNHWVTGWTDWNMVLNTTGGPVWSKAPYNAPIIANASADEFLKQPAFYFMTHFSAFVPPASRRIKLEMTKDGGLETVAFLTPEDNIVINLENRPSDQFDLTNCVVLQPSDQFDLTNWVVLQPSDQFDLTNCVVLQPSDQFDNSHIFNL
;
A
#
# COMPACT_ATOMS: atom_id res chain seq x y z
N MET A 1 31.85 3.69 -2.92
CA MET A 1 31.77 4.85 -3.82
C MET A 1 31.84 4.39 -5.27
N LEU A 2 30.69 4.04 -5.85
CA LEU A 2 30.52 3.81 -7.28
C LEU A 2 29.71 5.00 -7.80
N ASN A 3 30.34 5.90 -8.54
CA ASN A 3 29.67 7.00 -9.21
C ASN A 3 28.74 6.43 -10.29
N LYS A 4 27.44 6.34 -10.00
CA LYS A 4 26.41 6.13 -11.02
C LYS A 4 26.32 7.43 -11.84
N GLN A 5 26.76 7.38 -13.10
CA GLN A 5 26.47 8.45 -14.06
C GLN A 5 25.04 8.24 -14.57
N TYR A 6 24.13 9.12 -14.17
CA TYR A 6 22.78 9.21 -14.72
C TYR A 6 22.81 10.13 -15.96
N TYR A 7 22.13 9.74 -17.04
CA TYR A 7 21.97 10.59 -18.22
C TYR A 7 20.86 11.61 -17.95
N ILE A 8 21.23 12.85 -17.68
CA ILE A 8 20.31 13.98 -17.50
C ILE A 8 19.94 14.49 -18.91
N MET A 9 18.64 14.50 -19.26
CA MET A 9 18.18 15.08 -20.53
C MET A 9 18.07 16.61 -20.42
N ASP A 10 18.14 17.29 -21.55
CA ASP A 10 18.03 18.76 -21.62
C ASP A 10 16.57 19.18 -21.35
N GLY A 11 16.29 19.75 -20.16
CA GLY A 11 14.96 20.22 -19.74
C GLY A 11 14.34 19.55 -18.51
N ASP A 12 15.02 18.60 -17.87
CA ASP A 12 14.55 17.95 -16.64
C ASP A 12 14.84 18.79 -15.37
N ILE A 13 13.89 18.82 -14.44
CA ILE A 13 14.09 19.34 -13.08
C ILE A 13 14.52 18.18 -12.19
N VAL A 14 15.70 18.33 -11.59
CA VAL A 14 16.37 17.30 -10.78
C VAL A 14 16.46 17.74 -9.33
N PHE A 15 15.86 16.92 -8.45
CA PHE A 15 16.04 16.99 -7.01
C PHE A 15 17.02 15.91 -6.58
N THR A 16 18.06 16.27 -5.83
CA THR A 16 19.08 15.35 -5.30
C THR A 16 19.03 15.38 -3.77
N VAL A 17 18.70 14.24 -3.16
CA VAL A 17 18.71 14.11 -1.70
C VAL A 17 20.14 13.93 -1.20
N ASP A 18 20.51 14.67 -0.15
CA ASP A 18 21.77 14.54 0.57
C ASP A 18 21.49 14.21 2.06
N GLU A 19 21.59 12.93 2.41
CA GLU A 19 21.37 12.42 3.77
C GLU A 19 22.51 12.79 4.75
N ASP A 20 23.67 13.23 4.24
CA ASP A 20 24.79 13.67 5.07
C ASP A 20 24.56 15.10 5.60
N VAL A 21 23.71 15.88 4.94
CA VAL A 21 23.25 17.19 5.42
C VAL A 21 21.99 17.00 6.26
N LYS A 22 22.09 17.29 7.57
CA LYS A 22 21.00 17.12 8.54
C LYS A 22 20.67 18.43 9.22
N TYR A 23 19.37 18.66 9.41
CA TYR A 23 18.81 19.84 10.10
C TYR A 23 18.07 19.40 11.37
N GLN A 24 16.93 20.01 11.69
CA GLN A 24 16.14 19.70 12.87
C GLN A 24 15.52 18.30 12.83
N THR A 25 15.32 17.74 14.03
CA THR A 25 14.47 16.56 14.23
C THR A 25 13.03 17.01 14.42
N MET A 26 12.11 16.45 13.65
CA MET A 26 10.69 16.75 13.69
C MET A 26 10.07 16.20 14.99
N LEU A 27 9.44 17.09 15.74
CA LEU A 27 8.66 16.76 16.91
C LEU A 27 7.31 16.18 16.50
N GLY A 28 6.62 16.75 15.52
CA GLY A 28 5.35 16.23 15.03
C GLY A 28 4.30 17.30 14.68
N PHE A 29 3.07 16.83 14.55
CA PHE A 29 1.93 17.63 14.07
C PHE A 29 0.71 17.36 14.95
N GLY A 30 -0.18 18.34 15.08
CA GLY A 30 -1.34 18.21 15.96
C GLY A 30 -2.42 19.25 15.74
N GLY A 31 -3.34 19.34 16.71
CA GLY A 31 -4.32 20.41 16.79
C GLY A 31 -4.77 20.68 18.22
N ALA A 32 -5.55 21.74 18.45
CA ALA A 32 -6.06 22.07 19.78
C ALA A 32 -7.46 21.49 20.06
N THR A 33 -7.62 20.98 21.27
CA THR A 33 -8.92 20.64 21.86
C THR A 33 -9.49 21.86 22.59
N THR A 34 -9.85 22.89 21.83
CA THR A 34 -10.63 24.02 22.36
C THR A 34 -12.03 23.54 22.78
N ASP A 35 -12.73 24.34 23.58
CA ASP A 35 -14.13 24.03 23.95
C ASP A 35 -14.98 23.92 22.68
N SER A 36 -14.83 24.87 21.76
CA SER A 36 -15.51 24.89 20.47
C SER A 36 -15.29 23.60 19.68
N ALA A 37 -14.05 23.14 19.55
CA ALA A 37 -13.75 21.91 18.83
C ALA A 37 -14.41 20.70 19.48
N THR A 38 -14.27 20.56 20.79
CA THR A 38 -14.75 19.37 21.51
C THR A 38 -16.27 19.35 21.70
N ILE A 39 -16.93 20.51 21.78
CA ILE A 39 -18.39 20.65 21.74
C ILE A 39 -18.94 20.26 20.35
N ASN A 40 -18.29 20.70 19.26
CA ASN A 40 -18.70 20.28 17.91
C ASN A 40 -18.55 18.77 17.75
N LEU A 41 -17.46 18.18 18.22
CA LEU A 41 -17.27 16.73 18.19
C LEU A 41 -18.36 16.00 19.00
N ALA A 42 -18.71 16.51 20.18
CA ALA A 42 -19.77 15.93 21.02
C ALA A 42 -21.19 16.11 20.46
N SER A 43 -21.37 16.97 19.44
CA SER A 43 -22.66 17.16 18.77
C SER A 43 -22.98 16.08 17.72
N LEU A 44 -21.99 15.26 17.36
CA LEU A 44 -22.13 14.11 16.47
C LEU A 44 -22.61 12.87 17.23
N SER A 45 -23.09 11.86 16.49
CA SER A 45 -23.25 10.51 17.02
C SER A 45 -21.89 9.91 17.38
N ASN A 46 -21.90 8.93 18.29
CA ASN A 46 -20.68 8.24 18.72
C ASN A 46 -19.87 7.67 17.54
N ASP A 47 -20.55 7.15 16.52
CA ASP A 47 -19.89 6.57 15.34
C ASP A 47 -19.22 7.65 14.50
N ALA A 48 -19.90 8.77 14.24
CA ALA A 48 -19.33 9.90 13.49
C ALA A 48 -18.21 10.59 14.27
N HIS A 49 -18.39 10.80 15.58
CA HIS A 49 -17.37 11.33 16.49
C HIS A 49 -16.10 10.48 16.49
N GLU A 50 -16.24 9.17 16.62
CA GLU A 50 -15.14 8.20 16.56
C GLU A 50 -14.41 8.26 15.20
N LEU A 51 -15.14 8.40 14.09
CA LEU A 51 -14.53 8.53 12.76
C LEU A 51 -13.72 9.82 12.61
N VAL A 52 -14.10 10.93 13.26
CA VAL A 52 -13.30 12.16 13.26
C VAL A 52 -11.99 11.94 14.04
N LEU A 53 -12.07 11.42 15.27
CA LEU A 53 -10.87 11.16 16.08
C LEU A 53 -9.93 10.15 15.40
N ARG A 54 -10.50 9.08 14.82
CA ARG A 54 -9.74 8.09 14.05
C ARG A 54 -9.11 8.70 12.80
N SER A 55 -9.76 9.67 12.15
CA SER A 55 -9.18 10.39 11.02
C SER A 55 -7.93 11.18 11.41
N TYR A 56 -7.87 11.78 12.60
CA TYR A 56 -6.69 12.51 13.08
C TYR A 56 -5.62 11.59 13.65
N PHE A 57 -5.98 10.72 14.59
CA PHE A 57 -5.04 10.01 15.47
C PHE A 57 -4.89 8.53 15.14
N GLY A 58 -5.88 7.91 14.50
CA GLY A 58 -5.88 6.47 14.22
C GLY A 58 -4.78 6.03 13.24
N THR A 59 -4.47 4.73 13.25
CA THR A 59 -3.49 4.11 12.33
C THR A 59 -3.82 4.31 10.85
N ASP A 60 -5.10 4.43 10.52
CA ASP A 60 -5.63 4.71 9.18
C ASP A 60 -5.92 6.20 8.94
N GLY A 61 -5.67 7.05 9.93
CA GLY A 61 -5.78 8.51 9.87
C GLY A 61 -4.52 9.20 9.37
N ILE A 62 -4.34 10.47 9.78
CA ILE A 62 -3.19 11.32 9.39
C ILE A 62 -2.07 11.34 10.44
N GLY A 63 -2.21 10.61 11.55
CA GLY A 63 -1.11 10.37 12.48
C GLY A 63 -0.71 11.59 13.31
N TYR A 64 -1.68 12.40 13.74
CA TYR A 64 -1.41 13.47 14.71
C TYR A 64 -0.79 12.91 15.99
N THR A 65 0.20 13.64 16.51
CA THR A 65 1.01 13.27 17.68
C THR A 65 1.09 14.38 18.72
N PHE A 66 0.40 15.50 18.48
CA PHE A 66 0.25 16.59 19.42
C PHE A 66 -1.21 16.93 19.69
N ILE A 67 -1.48 17.32 20.93
CA ILE A 67 -2.72 18.00 21.31
C ILE A 67 -2.37 19.23 22.15
N ARG A 68 -2.88 20.39 21.73
CA ARG A 68 -2.84 21.62 22.52
C ARG A 68 -4.12 21.74 23.36
N VAL A 69 -3.98 22.02 24.64
CA VAL A 69 -5.11 22.14 25.58
C VAL A 69 -5.13 23.54 26.16
N PRO A 70 -6.18 24.33 25.89
CA PRO A 70 -6.37 25.60 26.58
C PRO A 70 -6.56 25.44 28.08
N LEU A 71 -5.74 26.15 28.85
CA LEU A 71 -5.91 26.30 30.29
C LEU A 71 -6.97 27.38 30.54
N GLY A 72 -8.17 26.93 30.90
CA GLY A 72 -9.36 27.79 31.02
C GLY A 72 -10.03 28.05 29.66
N GLY A 73 -10.85 29.09 29.61
CA GLY A 73 -11.55 29.52 28.40
C GLY A 73 -10.66 30.35 27.47
N CYS A 74 -10.95 30.25 26.17
CA CYS A 74 -10.35 31.08 25.13
C CYS A 74 -11.44 31.79 24.31
N ASP A 75 -11.06 32.45 23.22
CA ASP A 75 -12.02 33.04 22.29
C ASP A 75 -12.92 31.96 21.63
N PHE A 76 -12.40 30.76 21.38
CA PHE A 76 -13.14 29.56 20.96
C PHE A 76 -13.75 28.77 22.13
N SER A 77 -14.34 29.51 23.07
CA SER A 77 -15.20 29.01 24.15
C SER A 77 -16.63 29.54 24.01
N THR A 78 -17.59 28.95 24.73
CA THR A 78 -19.00 29.41 24.72
C THR A 78 -19.24 30.61 25.62
N HIS A 79 -18.32 30.87 26.55
CA HIS A 79 -18.31 32.02 27.45
C HIS A 79 -16.86 32.27 27.95
N TYR A 80 -16.63 33.44 28.56
CA TYR A 80 -15.39 33.71 29.29
C TYR A 80 -15.38 32.93 30.61
N TYR A 81 -14.29 32.22 30.89
CA TYR A 81 -13.98 31.70 32.22
C TYR A 81 -12.47 31.47 32.39
N ALA A 82 -12.04 31.56 33.63
CA ALA A 82 -10.84 30.95 34.19
C ALA A 82 -11.26 30.05 35.36
N TYR A 83 -10.40 29.14 35.79
CA TYR A 83 -10.65 28.35 36.99
C TYR A 83 -10.66 29.28 38.20
N ASP A 84 -11.52 29.04 39.18
CA ASP A 84 -11.60 29.88 40.39
C ASP A 84 -12.05 31.36 40.19
N ASP A 85 -12.75 31.67 39.09
CA ASP A 85 -13.31 33.02 38.87
C ASP A 85 -14.38 33.42 39.90
N ASP A 86 -15.15 32.45 40.40
CA ASP A 86 -16.28 32.70 41.31
C ASP A 86 -15.88 32.99 42.77
N HIS A 87 -14.58 32.95 43.09
CA HIS A 87 -14.06 33.18 44.45
C HIS A 87 -12.98 34.27 44.51
N PRO A 88 -13.34 35.56 44.30
CA PRO A 88 -12.39 36.66 44.34
C PRO A 88 -11.52 36.70 45.60
N GLY A 89 -10.20 36.71 45.40
CA GLY A 89 -9.21 36.77 46.48
C GLY A 89 -8.82 35.42 47.08
N ASP A 90 -9.19 34.29 46.48
CA ASP A 90 -8.73 32.96 46.90
C ASP A 90 -7.24 32.72 46.55
N SER A 91 -6.35 33.43 47.23
CA SER A 91 -4.90 33.26 47.11
C SER A 91 -4.40 31.85 47.46
N THR A 92 -5.23 31.02 48.09
CA THR A 92 -4.91 29.63 48.43
C THR A 92 -5.34 28.61 47.37
N LEU A 93 -6.13 29.04 46.38
CA LEU A 93 -6.72 28.19 45.35
C LEU A 93 -7.49 27.00 45.93
N GLN A 94 -8.11 27.14 47.10
CA GLN A 94 -8.85 26.05 47.72
C GLN A 94 -10.12 25.71 46.93
N TYR A 95 -10.68 26.67 46.20
CA TYR A 95 -11.88 26.49 45.38
C TYR A 95 -11.58 26.23 43.89
N PHE A 96 -10.33 26.34 43.45
CA PHE A 96 -9.93 25.94 42.09
C PHE A 96 -10.39 24.51 41.78
N ASN A 97 -11.06 24.36 40.65
CA ASN A 97 -11.48 23.09 40.07
C ASN A 97 -11.58 23.23 38.54
N LEU A 98 -11.40 22.12 37.82
CA LEU A 98 -11.72 22.05 36.40
C LEU A 98 -13.23 22.19 36.18
N THR A 99 -13.64 22.62 34.98
CA THR A 99 -15.04 22.88 34.65
C THR A 99 -15.68 21.73 33.88
N GLU A 100 -16.97 21.88 33.54
CA GLU A 100 -17.68 20.92 32.70
C GLU A 100 -16.98 20.75 31.33
N GLU A 101 -16.42 21.84 30.80
CA GLU A 101 -15.67 21.87 29.55
C GLU A 101 -14.51 20.87 29.53
N ASP A 102 -13.78 20.76 30.65
CA ASP A 102 -12.67 19.82 30.78
C ASP A 102 -13.16 18.39 30.90
N TYR A 103 -14.06 18.13 31.86
CA TYR A 103 -14.47 16.77 32.21
C TYR A 103 -15.34 16.10 31.14
N VAL A 104 -16.21 16.87 30.49
CA VAL A 104 -17.18 16.33 29.53
C VAL A 104 -16.63 16.37 28.11
N TYR A 105 -15.89 17.41 27.74
CA TYR A 105 -15.48 17.62 26.34
C TYR A 105 -13.98 17.41 26.11
N LYS A 106 -13.07 18.10 26.80
CA LYS A 106 -11.63 18.01 26.51
C LYS A 106 -11.00 16.67 26.86
N ILE A 107 -11.04 16.29 28.13
CA ILE A 107 -10.34 15.12 28.67
C ILE A 107 -10.76 13.82 27.99
N PRO A 108 -12.06 13.53 27.77
CA PRO A 108 -12.47 12.31 27.07
C PRO A 108 -11.92 12.22 25.64
N ASN A 109 -11.89 13.33 24.89
CA ASN A 109 -11.34 13.38 23.55
C ASN A 109 -9.82 13.14 23.54
N ILE A 110 -9.09 13.74 24.49
CA ILE A 110 -7.63 13.54 24.62
C ILE A 110 -7.31 12.07 24.91
N LYS A 111 -8.00 11.47 25.88
CA LYS A 111 -7.80 10.06 26.24
C LYS A 111 -8.14 9.14 25.08
N ARG A 112 -9.22 9.42 24.35
CA ARG A 112 -9.58 8.63 23.18
C ARG A 112 -8.54 8.77 22.06
N ALA A 113 -7.99 9.96 21.84
CA ALA A 113 -6.88 10.16 20.91
C ALA A 113 -5.62 9.38 21.31
N GLN A 114 -5.27 9.37 22.60
CA GLN A 114 -4.16 8.57 23.14
C GLN A 114 -4.38 7.05 22.94
N GLU A 115 -5.60 6.56 23.08
CA GLU A 115 -5.94 5.15 22.83
C GLU A 115 -5.89 4.76 21.34
N LEU A 116 -6.29 5.68 20.45
CA LEU A 116 -6.34 5.45 19.00
C LEU A 116 -4.97 5.51 18.35
N SER A 117 -4.06 6.31 18.92
CA SER A 117 -2.78 6.59 18.31
C SER A 117 -1.78 5.44 18.47
N PRO A 118 -1.11 5.02 17.39
CA PRO A 118 0.01 4.08 17.50
C PRO A 118 1.27 4.72 18.10
N ASN A 119 1.34 6.06 18.15
CA ASN A 119 2.45 6.84 18.68
C ASN A 119 2.05 7.56 19.97
N PRO A 120 2.98 7.82 20.90
CA PRO A 120 2.70 8.66 22.06
C PRO A 120 2.20 10.06 21.65
N ILE A 121 1.06 10.48 22.22
CA ILE A 121 0.54 11.83 22.03
C ILE A 121 1.21 12.77 23.04
N ARG A 122 1.88 13.81 22.54
CA ARG A 122 2.39 14.91 23.34
C ARG A 122 1.29 15.93 23.59
N VAL A 123 0.88 16.05 24.84
CA VAL A 123 -0.12 17.05 25.25
C VAL A 123 0.63 18.26 25.79
N PHE A 124 0.28 19.47 25.34
CA PHE A 124 0.83 20.70 25.92
C PHE A 124 -0.27 21.73 26.19
N THR A 125 -0.01 22.68 27.09
CA THR A 125 -0.98 23.69 27.49
C THR A 125 -0.45 25.11 27.38
N ALA A 126 -1.38 26.04 27.22
CA ALA A 126 -1.16 27.49 27.28
C ALA A 126 -2.40 28.12 27.94
N PRO A 127 -2.25 29.15 28.77
CA PRO A 127 -3.36 29.89 29.33
C PRO A 127 -3.66 31.12 28.48
N TRP A 128 -4.94 31.45 28.37
CA TRP A 128 -5.34 32.72 27.77
C TRP A 128 -5.39 33.83 28.81
N SER A 129 -5.90 33.53 30.01
CA SER A 129 -6.06 34.52 31.08
C SER A 129 -5.94 33.88 32.46
N ALA A 130 -5.47 34.65 33.43
CA ALA A 130 -5.70 34.39 34.85
C ALA A 130 -7.16 34.76 35.22
N PRO A 131 -7.63 34.33 36.41
CA PRO A 131 -8.89 34.81 36.97
C PRO A 131 -8.94 36.33 37.07
N ASP A 132 -10.13 36.90 36.88
CA ASP A 132 -10.30 38.36 36.79
C ASP A 132 -9.79 39.10 38.03
N TRP A 133 -9.98 38.51 39.21
CA TRP A 133 -9.53 39.07 40.48
C TRP A 133 -8.00 39.08 40.65
N MET A 134 -7.24 38.39 39.77
CA MET A 134 -5.78 38.43 39.74
C MET A 134 -5.22 39.53 38.82
N LYS A 135 -6.06 40.23 38.05
CA LYS A 135 -5.65 41.12 36.95
C LYS A 135 -5.96 42.59 37.24
N GLU A 136 -5.28 43.49 36.54
CA GLU A 136 -5.52 44.94 36.63
C GLU A 136 -6.88 45.37 36.07
N ILE A 137 -7.34 44.71 35.00
CA ILE A 137 -8.63 44.96 34.33
C ILE A 137 -9.34 43.61 34.09
N GLU A 138 -10.63 43.57 34.41
CA GLU A 138 -11.52 42.40 34.28
C GLU A 138 -11.77 42.02 32.80
N THR A 139 -11.86 40.72 32.52
CA THR A 139 -12.26 40.05 31.27
C THR A 139 -11.41 40.26 30.02
N SER A 140 -11.44 41.44 29.39
CA SER A 140 -10.83 41.65 28.06
C SER A 140 -10.25 43.06 27.90
N GLY A 141 -8.97 43.16 27.51
CA GLY A 141 -8.27 44.41 27.25
C GLY A 141 -6.76 44.33 27.51
N ALA A 142 -6.06 45.45 27.41
CA ALA A 142 -4.66 45.55 27.83
C ALA A 142 -4.56 45.39 29.36
N SER A 143 -4.30 44.18 29.85
CA SER A 143 -4.43 43.83 31.28
C SER A 143 -3.28 42.92 31.72
N HIS A 144 -2.60 43.29 32.81
CA HIS A 144 -1.48 42.53 33.37
C HIS A 144 -1.86 41.79 34.66
N LEU A 145 -1.10 40.76 35.01
CA LEU A 145 -1.19 40.10 36.31
C LEU A 145 -0.71 41.06 37.41
N LEU A 146 -1.46 41.17 38.51
CA LEU A 146 -1.06 41.97 39.65
C LEU A 146 0.11 41.28 40.40
N PRO A 147 1.19 42.01 40.77
CA PRO A 147 2.36 41.45 41.44
C PRO A 147 2.07 40.63 42.70
N GLU A 148 1.06 41.01 43.47
CA GLU A 148 0.64 40.26 44.67
C GLU A 148 0.15 38.84 44.40
N TYR A 149 -0.22 38.51 43.15
CA TYR A 149 -0.70 37.18 42.76
C TYR A 149 0.30 36.38 41.94
N TYR A 150 1.55 36.82 41.80
CA TYR A 150 2.56 36.11 41.01
C TYR A 150 2.78 34.66 41.48
N GLU A 151 2.86 34.45 42.80
CA GLU A 151 2.98 33.10 43.38
C GLU A 151 1.69 32.31 43.25
N THR A 152 0.53 32.94 43.48
CA THR A 152 -0.78 32.30 43.33
C THR A 152 -1.00 31.81 41.90
N TYR A 153 -0.67 32.61 40.89
CA TYR A 153 -0.85 32.25 39.49
C TYR A 153 0.11 31.12 39.05
N ALA A 154 1.33 31.08 39.59
CA ALA A 154 2.22 29.94 39.37
C ALA A 154 1.65 28.64 39.96
N ASN A 155 1.06 28.70 41.16
CA ASN A 155 0.40 27.55 41.79
C ASN A 155 -0.91 27.16 41.08
N TYR A 156 -1.58 28.12 40.45
CA TYR A 156 -2.79 27.91 39.64
C TYR A 156 -2.50 26.99 38.45
N TYR A 157 -1.37 27.22 37.76
CA TYR A 157 -0.86 26.30 36.75
C TYR A 157 -0.55 24.91 37.29
N VAL A 158 0.20 24.84 38.40
CA VAL A 158 0.57 23.56 39.01
C VAL A 158 -0.69 22.75 39.33
N LYS A 159 -1.72 23.40 39.88
CA LYS A 159 -2.97 22.75 40.23
C LYS A 159 -3.72 22.24 38.99
N PHE A 160 -3.71 23.00 37.88
CA PHE A 160 -4.25 22.53 36.60
C PHE A 160 -3.55 21.24 36.13
N LEU A 161 -2.21 21.25 36.08
CA LEU A 161 -1.41 20.10 35.65
C LEU A 161 -1.67 18.86 36.52
N GLN A 162 -1.75 19.04 37.84
CA GLN A 162 -2.03 17.96 38.79
C GLN A 162 -3.44 17.38 38.59
N LEU A 163 -4.47 18.21 38.40
CA LEU A 163 -5.83 17.71 38.20
C LEU A 163 -6.00 16.96 36.87
N TYR A 164 -5.33 17.41 35.80
CA TYR A 164 -5.32 16.65 34.54
C TYR A 164 -4.58 15.31 34.67
N ALA A 165 -3.46 15.30 35.40
CA ALA A 165 -2.72 14.06 35.70
C ALA A 165 -3.58 13.08 36.52
N GLU A 166 -4.40 13.57 37.47
CA GLU A 166 -5.37 12.74 38.21
C GLU A 166 -6.42 12.08 37.29
N GLN A 167 -6.72 12.69 36.13
CA GLN A 167 -7.61 12.11 35.11
C GLN A 167 -6.87 11.19 34.10
N GLY A 168 -5.56 11.04 34.25
CA GLY A 168 -4.70 10.23 33.38
C GLY A 168 -4.22 10.96 32.13
N VAL A 169 -4.17 12.30 32.15
CA VAL A 169 -3.62 13.10 31.06
C VAL A 169 -2.39 13.84 31.58
N ASP A 170 -1.21 13.33 31.25
CA ASP A 170 0.06 13.97 31.55
C ASP A 170 0.45 14.96 30.45
N PHE A 171 1.01 16.10 30.84
CA PHE A 171 1.52 17.11 29.91
C PHE A 171 2.99 16.88 29.60
N TRP A 172 3.31 16.86 28.31
CA TRP A 172 4.68 16.85 27.80
C TRP A 172 5.33 18.24 27.94
N GLY A 173 4.56 19.31 27.68
CA GLY A 173 5.09 20.67 27.68
C GLY A 173 4.04 21.72 28.01
N LEU A 174 4.47 22.97 28.10
CA LEU A 174 3.61 24.13 28.28
C LEU A 174 4.27 25.41 27.77
N THR A 175 3.48 26.46 27.58
CA THR A 175 3.94 27.84 27.36
C THR A 175 3.50 28.70 28.56
N PRO A 176 4.28 29.70 29.00
CA PRO A 176 3.90 30.55 30.14
C PRO A 176 2.62 31.38 29.93
N GLN A 177 2.33 31.73 28.67
CA GLN A 177 1.19 32.58 28.31
C GLN A 177 0.92 32.46 26.80
N ASN A 178 -0.34 32.29 26.39
CA ASN A 178 -0.75 32.47 25.00
C ASN A 178 -0.76 33.96 24.62
N GLU A 179 -0.11 34.32 23.51
CA GLU A 179 -0.07 35.66 22.91
C GLU A 179 0.16 36.81 23.91
N PRO A 180 1.25 36.76 24.72
CA PRO A 180 1.54 37.76 25.74
C PRO A 180 1.60 39.19 25.19
N SER A 181 2.08 39.40 23.96
CA SER A 181 2.19 40.74 23.38
C SER A 181 0.82 41.30 23.00
N HIS A 182 -0.11 40.47 22.51
CA HIS A 182 -1.46 40.87 22.17
C HIS A 182 -2.23 41.39 23.39
N GLY A 183 -2.06 40.73 24.54
CA GLY A 183 -2.63 41.14 25.82
C GLY A 183 -2.16 42.51 26.34
N THR A 184 -1.17 43.16 25.72
CA THR A 184 -0.69 44.50 26.11
C THR A 184 -1.34 45.66 25.34
N THR A 185 -2.02 45.39 24.23
CA THR A 185 -2.49 46.46 23.32
C THR A 185 -4.01 46.61 23.31
N ASN A 186 -4.78 45.54 23.08
CA ASN A 186 -6.20 45.42 23.41
C ASN A 186 -6.73 44.03 22.99
N GLY A 187 -6.95 43.10 23.94
CA GLY A 187 -7.58 41.82 23.63
C GLY A 187 -9.09 41.91 23.77
N GLY A 188 -9.86 41.67 22.70
CA GLY A 188 -11.32 41.58 22.80
C GLY A 188 -11.83 40.32 23.50
N PHE A 189 -10.95 39.37 23.82
CA PHE A 189 -11.23 38.03 24.35
C PHE A 189 -10.28 37.72 25.53
N ASN A 190 -10.34 36.48 26.06
CA ASN A 190 -9.47 35.99 27.12
C ASN A 190 -8.00 36.30 26.80
N SER A 191 -7.39 37.18 27.59
CA SER A 191 -6.01 37.63 27.36
C SER A 191 -5.37 38.13 28.64
N MET A 192 -4.05 37.99 28.73
CA MET A 192 -3.22 38.58 29.76
C MET A 192 -1.90 39.05 29.15
N GLY A 193 -1.64 40.35 29.29
CA GLY A 193 -0.51 41.02 28.67
C GLY A 193 0.78 40.85 29.44
N TRP A 194 1.87 40.66 28.70
CA TRP A 194 3.22 40.69 29.25
C TRP A 194 4.20 41.29 28.25
N THR A 195 5.11 42.11 28.76
CA THR A 195 6.39 42.34 28.06
C THR A 195 7.29 41.10 28.20
N SER A 196 8.27 40.96 27.31
CA SER A 196 9.21 39.83 27.37
C SER A 196 9.89 39.75 28.73
N GLU A 197 10.34 40.89 29.27
CA GLU A 197 11.06 40.96 30.54
C GLU A 197 10.16 40.59 31.72
N GLN A 198 8.91 41.08 31.74
CA GLN A 198 7.97 40.75 32.81
C GLN A 198 7.66 39.25 32.84
N LEU A 199 7.40 38.64 31.68
CA LEU A 199 7.07 37.21 31.62
C LEU A 199 8.29 36.36 31.98
N ARG A 200 9.49 36.76 31.52
CA ARG A 200 10.75 36.10 31.86
C ARG A 200 11.00 36.13 33.36
N ASP A 201 10.90 37.29 33.98
CA ASP A 201 11.21 37.49 35.39
C ASP A 201 10.18 36.78 36.29
N TRP A 202 8.89 36.80 35.91
CA TRP A 202 7.86 36.01 36.57
C TRP A 202 8.12 34.51 36.43
N THR A 203 8.49 34.06 35.23
CA THR A 203 8.74 32.64 34.94
C THR A 203 9.92 32.12 35.76
N ALA A 204 11.03 32.86 35.77
CA ALA A 204 12.23 32.50 36.54
C ALA A 204 12.01 32.60 38.06
N GLY A 205 11.31 33.63 38.51
CA GLY A 205 11.16 33.96 39.94
C GLY A 205 10.06 33.17 40.65
N TYR A 206 9.00 32.76 39.95
CA TYR A 206 7.80 32.17 40.56
C TYR A 206 7.39 30.87 39.88
N PHE A 207 7.28 30.85 38.55
CA PHE A 207 6.69 29.72 37.83
C PHE A 207 7.56 28.45 37.87
N VAL A 208 8.83 28.54 37.44
CA VAL A 208 9.77 27.41 37.47
C VAL A 208 10.02 26.91 38.90
N PRO A 209 10.18 27.77 39.93
CA PRO A 209 10.21 27.33 41.32
C PRO A 209 8.96 26.55 41.76
N ALA A 210 7.76 26.96 41.33
CA ALA A 210 6.52 26.26 41.66
C ALA A 210 6.46 24.88 41.00
N LEU A 211 6.84 24.76 39.71
CA LEU A 211 6.94 23.46 39.03
C LEU A 211 7.90 22.52 39.76
N LYS A 212 9.09 23.01 40.13
CA LYS A 212 10.08 22.23 40.91
C LYS A 212 9.56 21.80 42.27
N ALA A 213 8.87 22.68 42.98
CA ALA A 213 8.27 22.34 44.28
C ALA A 213 7.19 21.26 44.16
N ALA A 214 6.51 21.19 43.02
CA ALA A 214 5.50 20.19 42.70
C ALA A 214 6.07 18.88 42.11
N GLY A 215 7.38 18.81 41.83
CA GLY A 215 8.00 17.68 41.15
C GLY A 215 7.64 17.56 39.67
N LEU A 216 7.41 18.70 39.01
CA LEU A 216 7.05 18.82 37.59
C LEU A 216 8.18 19.47 36.78
N ASP A 217 9.43 19.30 37.21
CA ASP A 217 10.61 19.93 36.62
C ASP A 217 11.11 19.28 35.32
N ASP A 218 10.54 18.14 34.94
CA ASP A 218 10.80 17.45 33.67
C ASP A 218 9.87 17.91 32.52
N ILE A 219 8.91 18.82 32.76
CA ILE A 219 8.02 19.35 31.73
C ILE A 219 8.77 20.31 30.80
N VAL A 220 8.54 20.16 29.49
CA VAL A 220 9.12 21.02 28.46
C VAL A 220 8.54 22.45 28.54
N LEU A 221 9.40 23.45 28.71
CA LEU A 221 9.02 24.86 28.76
C LEU A 221 9.31 25.56 27.43
N MET A 222 8.26 26.03 26.76
CA MET A 222 8.35 26.78 25.51
C MET A 222 8.08 28.27 25.73
N ILE A 223 9.00 29.14 25.30
CA ILE A 223 8.85 30.60 25.43
C ILE A 223 8.03 31.18 24.28
N LEU A 224 7.72 32.49 24.35
CA LEU A 224 6.98 33.27 23.35
C LEU A 224 5.48 32.93 23.24
N ASP A 225 5.11 31.87 22.51
CA ASP A 225 3.72 31.49 22.15
C ASP A 225 2.93 32.65 21.52
N ASP A 226 3.58 33.33 20.57
CA ASP A 226 3.11 34.54 19.88
C ASP A 226 3.72 34.61 18.47
N GLN A 227 3.46 35.67 17.71
CA GLN A 227 3.77 35.73 16.28
C GLN A 227 5.27 35.67 15.94
N ARG A 228 5.58 35.27 14.71
CA ARG A 228 6.94 35.27 14.14
C ARG A 228 7.65 36.63 14.23
N THR A 229 6.92 37.74 14.27
CA THR A 229 7.48 39.11 14.37
C THR A 229 8.26 39.37 15.65
N GLN A 230 8.04 38.57 16.71
CA GLN A 230 8.63 38.75 18.04
C GLN A 230 9.82 37.82 18.30
N VAL A 231 10.11 36.88 17.40
CA VAL A 231 11.10 35.80 17.61
C VAL A 231 12.47 36.33 18.01
N GLU A 232 13.01 37.32 17.28
CA GLU A 232 14.36 37.84 17.51
C GLU A 232 14.49 38.50 18.89
N GLU A 233 13.58 39.42 19.23
CA GLU A 233 13.57 40.14 20.51
C GLU A 233 13.44 39.19 21.70
N TRP A 234 12.51 38.24 21.64
CA TRP A 234 12.27 37.31 22.72
C TRP A 234 13.38 36.26 22.85
N ALA A 235 13.99 35.84 21.74
CA ALA A 235 15.18 34.98 21.78
C ALA A 235 16.33 35.67 22.51
N GLU A 236 16.61 36.94 22.20
CA GLU A 236 17.67 37.70 22.86
C GLU A 236 17.38 37.88 24.36
N ASP A 237 16.17 38.28 24.72
CA ASP A 237 15.81 38.59 26.10
C ASP A 237 15.78 37.37 27.03
N TRP A 238 15.38 36.21 26.51
CA TRP A 238 15.28 34.96 27.27
C TRP A 238 16.55 34.12 27.19
N TYR A 239 16.98 33.74 25.98
CA TYR A 239 18.11 32.84 25.81
C TYR A 239 19.47 33.53 25.99
N GLY A 240 19.53 34.85 25.82
CA GLY A 240 20.71 35.65 26.18
C GLY A 240 20.96 35.70 27.69
N ASN A 241 19.97 35.36 28.51
CA ASN A 241 20.09 35.25 29.96
C ASN A 241 20.39 33.79 30.37
N GLU A 242 21.62 33.52 30.82
CA GLU A 242 22.10 32.16 31.17
C GLU A 242 21.19 31.43 32.18
N SER A 243 20.61 32.15 33.14
CA SER A 243 19.72 31.53 34.14
C SER A 243 18.44 31.02 33.51
N VAL A 244 17.89 31.75 32.53
CA VAL A 244 16.62 31.44 31.87
C VAL A 244 16.82 30.39 30.79
N ASN A 245 17.88 30.57 29.99
CA ASN A 245 18.29 29.65 28.95
C ASN A 245 18.43 28.19 29.45
N SER A 246 18.81 28.01 30.72
CA SER A 246 19.00 26.68 31.33
C SER A 246 17.72 25.88 31.55
N PHE A 247 16.54 26.53 31.62
CA PHE A 247 15.26 25.86 31.87
C PHE A 247 14.25 26.02 30.73
N SER A 248 14.58 26.81 29.70
CA SER A 248 13.76 26.95 28.50
C SER A 248 14.25 25.98 27.42
N ASP A 249 13.37 25.14 26.92
CA ASP A 249 13.72 24.05 25.99
C ASP A 249 13.51 24.42 24.52
N GLY A 250 12.58 25.34 24.26
CA GLY A 250 12.22 25.76 22.90
C GLY A 250 11.34 26.98 22.88
N MET A 251 10.92 27.37 21.68
CA MET A 251 10.09 28.55 21.44
C MET A 251 8.85 28.18 20.64
N ALA A 252 7.72 28.63 21.15
CA ALA A 252 6.40 28.49 20.56
C ALA A 252 6.10 29.71 19.67
N VAL A 253 5.63 29.50 18.44
CA VAL A 253 5.40 30.55 17.43
C VAL A 253 4.00 30.43 16.81
N HIS A 254 3.34 31.56 16.59
CA HIS A 254 2.04 31.66 15.92
C HIS A 254 2.18 32.22 14.49
N TRP A 255 1.24 31.84 13.62
CA TRP A 255 1.35 32.03 12.17
C TRP A 255 0.67 33.29 11.59
N TYR A 256 -0.22 33.95 12.34
CA TYR A 256 -1.18 34.90 11.77
C TYR A 256 -0.56 36.17 11.17
N GLN A 257 0.65 36.53 11.62
CA GLN A 257 1.38 37.69 11.13
C GLN A 257 2.63 37.33 10.32
N ASP A 258 2.74 36.10 9.81
CA ASP A 258 3.90 35.66 9.04
C ASP A 258 4.18 36.54 7.82
N SER A 259 3.15 37.16 7.20
CA SER A 259 3.36 38.11 6.09
C SER A 259 4.11 39.39 6.48
N ASN A 260 4.26 39.67 7.78
CA ASN A 260 4.91 40.87 8.31
C ASN A 260 6.36 40.63 8.73
N SER A 261 6.85 39.39 8.69
CA SER A 261 8.23 39.02 9.07
C SER A 261 8.78 37.97 8.12
N ASP A 262 10.05 38.04 7.75
CA ASP A 262 10.68 37.04 6.88
C ASP A 262 10.98 35.75 7.66
N ALA A 263 10.82 34.57 7.05
CA ALA A 263 11.06 33.30 7.73
C ALA A 263 12.52 33.11 8.19
N SER A 264 13.48 33.83 7.61
CA SER A 264 14.89 33.80 8.01
C SER A 264 15.14 34.21 9.46
N VAL A 265 14.21 34.90 10.13
CA VAL A 265 14.32 35.19 11.58
C VAL A 265 14.32 33.91 12.42
N LEU A 266 13.62 32.86 11.96
CA LEU A 266 13.60 31.54 12.59
C LEU A 266 14.98 30.87 12.47
N THR A 267 15.59 30.94 11.29
CA THR A 267 16.95 30.45 11.06
C THR A 267 17.98 31.20 11.90
N GLN A 268 17.87 32.54 11.99
CA GLN A 268 18.76 33.35 12.82
C GLN A 268 18.65 32.98 14.31
N ALA A 269 17.42 32.79 14.81
CA ALA A 269 17.20 32.35 16.19
C ALA A 269 17.81 30.96 16.45
N HIS A 270 17.65 30.02 15.53
CA HIS A 270 18.27 28.70 15.64
C HIS A 270 19.81 28.78 15.60
N GLU A 271 20.38 29.54 14.67
CA GLU A 271 21.84 29.70 14.57
C GLU A 271 22.45 30.31 15.84
N GLN A 272 21.72 31.23 16.49
CA GLN A 272 22.14 31.84 17.75
C GLN A 272 21.95 30.90 18.95
N TYR A 273 20.90 30.08 18.95
CA TYR A 273 20.51 29.18 20.04
C TYR A 273 20.17 27.77 19.53
N PRO A 274 21.17 27.00 19.06
CA PRO A 274 20.94 25.77 18.29
C PRO A 274 20.41 24.59 19.12
N ASP A 275 20.50 24.65 20.45
CA ASP A 275 19.93 23.66 21.36
C ASP A 275 18.43 23.87 21.59
N LYS A 276 17.85 24.98 21.12
CA LYS A 276 16.44 25.33 21.29
C LYS A 276 15.63 24.97 20.06
N PHE A 277 14.58 24.18 20.25
CA PHE A 277 13.68 23.85 19.15
C PHE A 277 12.69 25.00 18.89
N LEU A 278 12.21 25.08 17.64
CA LEU A 278 11.14 25.98 17.23
C LEU A 278 9.88 25.16 16.93
N LEU A 279 8.74 25.53 17.48
CA LEU A 279 7.46 24.83 17.27
C LEU A 279 6.39 25.85 16.92
N TYR A 280 5.71 25.68 15.78
CA TYR A 280 4.52 26.46 15.49
C TYR A 280 3.34 25.88 16.27
N THR A 281 2.96 26.53 17.37
CA THR A 281 2.00 26.04 18.37
C THR A 281 0.56 26.41 18.07
N GLU A 282 0.33 27.35 17.14
CA GLU A 282 -0.99 27.75 16.69
C GLU A 282 -0.98 28.29 15.25
N ALA A 283 -1.86 27.76 14.41
CA ALA A 283 -2.18 28.31 13.10
C ALA A 283 -3.66 28.08 12.77
N CYS A 284 -4.32 29.09 12.20
CA CYS A 284 -5.68 28.99 11.67
C CYS A 284 -5.84 29.90 10.44
N ILE A 285 -6.75 29.56 9.53
CA ILE A 285 -7.16 30.50 8.47
C ILE A 285 -8.10 31.53 9.10
N PHE A 286 -7.57 32.72 9.35
CA PHE A 286 -8.33 33.93 9.69
C PHE A 286 -8.19 34.94 8.54
N THR A 287 -9.30 35.52 8.07
CA THR A 287 -9.27 36.55 7.03
C THR A 287 -10.21 37.70 7.40
N ASN A 288 -9.65 38.85 7.78
CA ASN A 288 -10.25 40.19 7.85
C ASN A 288 -11.77 40.28 8.16
N GLY A 289 -12.21 39.78 9.32
CA GLY A 289 -13.43 40.27 9.98
C GLY A 289 -14.73 39.46 9.77
N VAL A 290 -14.72 38.18 10.13
CA VAL A 290 -15.82 37.19 10.04
C VAL A 290 -15.94 36.55 8.67
N ILE A 291 -15.42 35.33 8.53
CA ILE A 291 -15.62 34.48 7.37
C ILE A 291 -15.92 33.06 7.87
N GLU A 292 -17.12 32.58 7.55
CA GLU A 292 -17.53 31.20 7.76
C GLU A 292 -16.56 30.25 7.02
N PRO A 293 -16.44 29.00 7.49
CA PRO A 293 -15.76 27.93 6.74
C PRO A 293 -16.18 27.90 5.28
N ILE A 294 -15.21 27.86 4.37
CA ILE A 294 -15.48 27.70 2.94
C ILE A 294 -15.22 26.23 2.60
N LEU A 295 -16.31 25.46 2.48
CA LEU A 295 -16.21 24.03 2.22
C LEU A 295 -15.53 23.78 0.86
N GLY A 296 -14.45 22.99 0.86
CA GLY A 296 -13.72 22.62 -0.34
C GLY A 296 -12.72 23.65 -0.85
N ASP A 297 -12.37 24.70 -0.09
CA ASP A 297 -11.44 25.74 -0.54
C ASP A 297 -9.98 25.26 -0.61
N TRP A 298 -9.54 24.97 -1.83
CA TRP A 298 -8.16 24.57 -2.12
C TRP A 298 -7.13 25.67 -1.81
N SER A 299 -7.50 26.95 -1.94
CA SER A 299 -6.58 28.07 -1.70
C SER A 299 -6.06 28.11 -0.27
N ARG A 300 -6.91 27.72 0.67
CA ARG A 300 -6.59 27.65 2.09
C ARG A 300 -5.60 26.51 2.35
N ALA A 301 -5.77 25.37 1.67
CA ALA A 301 -4.86 24.23 1.75
C ALA A 301 -3.47 24.55 1.19
N GLU A 302 -3.41 25.24 0.04
CA GLU A 302 -2.15 25.71 -0.53
C GLU A 302 -1.42 26.67 0.41
N ARG A 303 -2.14 27.60 1.03
CA ARG A 303 -1.56 28.56 1.97
C ARG A 303 -0.91 27.85 3.17
N TYR A 304 -1.56 26.83 3.70
CA TYR A 304 -1.02 25.98 4.77
C TYR A 304 0.23 25.22 4.34
N ALA A 305 0.14 24.46 3.27
CA ALA A 305 1.25 23.66 2.78
C ALA A 305 2.48 24.52 2.45
N SER A 306 2.28 25.69 1.82
CA SER A 306 3.36 26.64 1.52
C SER A 306 4.04 27.13 2.80
N SER A 307 3.26 27.41 3.84
CA SER A 307 3.78 27.94 5.10
C SER A 307 4.49 26.85 5.92
N ILE A 308 3.97 25.62 5.94
CA ILE A 308 4.67 24.48 6.56
C ILE A 308 6.01 24.25 5.86
N LEU A 309 6.06 24.31 4.52
CA LEU A 309 7.31 24.21 3.77
C LEU A 309 8.28 25.34 4.11
N GLU A 310 7.83 26.59 4.12
CA GLU A 310 8.66 27.76 4.44
C GLU A 310 9.25 27.65 5.85
N THR A 311 8.41 27.41 6.85
CA THR A 311 8.81 27.38 8.26
C THR A 311 9.69 26.17 8.58
N THR A 312 9.39 24.99 8.03
CA THR A 312 10.22 23.79 8.25
C THR A 312 11.57 23.92 7.53
N ASN A 313 11.65 24.58 6.38
CA ASN A 313 12.95 24.94 5.78
C ASN A 313 13.74 25.96 6.61
N ASN A 314 13.12 26.59 7.63
CA ASN A 314 13.73 27.51 8.58
C ASN A 314 13.67 26.95 10.02
N TRP A 315 14.08 25.69 10.20
CA TRP A 315 14.32 25.05 11.50
C TRP A 315 13.10 24.77 12.39
N VAL A 316 11.88 25.01 11.93
CA VAL A 316 10.67 24.65 12.69
C VAL A 316 10.50 23.12 12.72
N ALA A 317 10.28 22.58 13.91
CA ALA A 317 10.24 21.14 14.18
C ALA A 317 8.81 20.56 14.25
N GLY A 318 7.77 21.39 14.11
CA GLY A 318 6.40 20.90 14.12
C GLY A 318 5.37 22.00 13.88
N TRP A 319 4.13 21.59 13.65
CA TRP A 319 3.02 22.48 13.33
C TRP A 319 1.72 22.02 13.98
N ILE A 320 1.08 22.91 14.73
CA ILE A 320 -0.16 22.65 15.47
C ILE A 320 -1.29 23.49 14.89
N GLU A 321 -2.30 22.80 14.36
CA GLU A 321 -3.58 23.40 13.94
C GLU A 321 -4.30 24.02 15.14
N TRP A 322 -5.04 25.11 14.92
CA TRP A 322 -5.80 25.71 16.00
C TRP A 322 -6.98 24.84 16.42
N ASN A 323 -8.14 24.91 15.77
CA ASN A 323 -9.32 24.13 16.17
C ASN A 323 -9.36 22.79 15.43
N LEU A 324 -9.37 21.66 16.14
CA LEU A 324 -9.49 20.33 15.52
C LEU A 324 -10.78 20.15 14.70
N ALA A 325 -11.86 20.80 15.12
CA ALA A 325 -13.12 20.83 14.39
C ALA A 325 -13.86 22.14 14.68
N LEU A 326 -14.67 22.62 13.74
CA LEU A 326 -15.60 23.75 13.95
C LEU A 326 -16.95 23.46 13.29
N SER A 327 -18.00 24.21 13.63
CA SER A 327 -19.30 24.10 12.96
C SER A 327 -19.25 24.66 11.54
N VAL A 328 -20.31 24.51 10.75
CA VAL A 328 -20.43 25.15 9.41
C VAL A 328 -20.38 26.69 9.46
N GLU A 329 -20.62 27.29 10.62
CA GLU A 329 -20.47 28.73 10.88
C GLU A 329 -19.07 29.10 11.40
N GLY A 330 -18.20 28.13 11.66
CA GLY A 330 -16.81 28.33 12.13
C GLY A 330 -16.69 28.63 13.62
N GLY A 331 -17.69 28.25 14.43
CA GLY A 331 -17.71 28.44 15.87
C GLY A 331 -18.05 27.14 16.62
N PRO A 332 -18.56 27.22 17.87
CA PRO A 332 -18.93 28.45 18.59
C PRO A 332 -17.73 29.28 19.08
N SER A 333 -17.98 30.58 19.28
CA SER A 333 -17.09 31.53 19.97
C SER A 333 -17.97 32.55 20.70
N TRP A 334 -17.68 32.81 21.97
CA TRP A 334 -18.42 33.77 22.79
C TRP A 334 -18.24 35.22 22.33
N MET A 335 -17.14 35.49 21.62
CA MET A 335 -16.86 36.77 20.97
C MET A 335 -17.47 36.90 19.58
N GLY A 336 -18.11 35.85 19.07
CA GLY A 336 -18.57 35.79 17.69
C GLY A 336 -17.43 35.71 16.68
N ASN A 337 -16.24 35.26 17.11
CA ASN A 337 -15.16 34.92 16.20
C ASN A 337 -15.57 33.70 15.36
N SER A 338 -15.07 33.63 14.13
CA SER A 338 -15.24 32.50 13.24
C SER A 338 -13.93 32.25 12.52
N ALA A 339 -13.58 30.97 12.36
CA ALA A 339 -12.41 30.51 11.61
C ALA A 339 -12.77 29.29 10.75
N ASP A 340 -11.87 28.93 9.84
CA ASP A 340 -11.90 27.60 9.22
C ASP A 340 -11.22 26.57 10.13
N SER A 341 -11.48 25.30 9.87
CA SER A 341 -10.84 24.17 10.52
C SER A 341 -10.68 23.03 9.51
N PRO A 342 -9.68 22.14 9.64
CA PRO A 342 -9.55 21.01 8.73
C PRO A 342 -10.75 20.07 8.75
N VAL A 343 -11.53 20.04 9.83
CA VAL A 343 -12.81 19.32 9.91
C VAL A 343 -13.95 20.27 10.24
N ILE A 344 -14.99 20.27 9.41
CA ILE A 344 -16.21 21.04 9.64
C ILE A 344 -17.37 20.11 9.98
N VAL A 345 -18.03 20.34 11.10
CA VAL A 345 -19.13 19.52 11.62
C VAL A 345 -20.48 20.10 11.20
N ASN A 346 -21.32 19.26 10.62
CA ASN A 346 -22.74 19.52 10.40
C ASN A 346 -23.58 18.61 11.28
N ALA A 347 -23.80 19.05 12.53
CA ALA A 347 -24.54 18.28 13.53
C ALA A 347 -25.98 17.95 13.12
N THR A 348 -26.63 18.82 12.33
CA THR A 348 -28.03 18.59 11.90
C THR A 348 -28.18 17.40 10.95
N ALA A 349 -27.10 17.05 10.25
CA ALA A 349 -27.03 15.90 9.35
C ALA A 349 -26.29 14.69 9.95
N ASP A 350 -25.69 14.83 11.14
CA ASP A 350 -24.74 13.87 11.72
C ASP A 350 -23.56 13.56 10.77
N GLU A 351 -23.04 14.61 10.14
CA GLU A 351 -21.97 14.52 9.14
C GLU A 351 -20.82 15.47 9.48
N PHE A 352 -19.64 15.16 8.95
CA PHE A 352 -18.49 16.06 8.99
C PHE A 352 -17.78 16.10 7.64
N TYR A 353 -17.18 17.25 7.33
CA TYR A 353 -16.47 17.50 6.09
C TYR A 353 -14.97 17.62 6.38
N LYS A 354 -14.19 16.73 5.77
CA LYS A 354 -12.72 16.84 5.76
C LYS A 354 -12.33 17.82 4.66
N GLN A 355 -11.91 19.02 5.06
CA GLN A 355 -11.54 20.10 4.15
C GLN A 355 -10.25 19.76 3.38
N PRO A 356 -9.96 20.41 2.25
CA PRO A 356 -8.64 20.38 1.63
C PRO A 356 -7.49 20.65 2.62
N LEU A 357 -7.72 21.50 3.63
CA LEU A 357 -6.81 21.73 4.77
C LEU A 357 -6.36 20.44 5.45
N PHE A 358 -7.30 19.54 5.72
CA PHE A 358 -7.02 18.25 6.36
C PHE A 358 -6.01 17.45 5.55
N TYR A 359 -6.18 17.44 4.23
CA TYR A 359 -5.28 16.71 3.35
C TYR A 359 -3.94 17.42 3.20
N ALA A 360 -3.88 18.75 3.19
CA ALA A 360 -2.60 19.48 3.23
C ALA A 360 -1.78 19.11 4.48
N LEU A 361 -2.41 19.10 5.66
CA LEU A 361 -1.77 18.67 6.91
C LEU A 361 -1.37 17.19 6.86
N ALA A 362 -2.17 16.34 6.21
CA ALA A 362 -1.87 14.92 6.03
C ALA A 362 -0.56 14.65 5.26
N HIS A 363 -0.21 15.52 4.30
CA HIS A 363 1.01 15.34 3.50
C HIS A 363 2.29 15.44 4.34
N PHE A 364 2.22 16.11 5.50
CA PHE A 364 3.31 16.20 6.46
C PHE A 364 3.11 15.22 7.62
N SER A 365 2.00 15.37 8.35
CA SER A 365 1.74 14.60 9.59
C SER A 365 1.78 13.08 9.41
N LYS A 366 1.25 12.56 8.30
CA LYS A 366 1.17 11.11 8.08
C LYS A 366 2.52 10.50 7.70
N PHE A 367 3.35 11.26 6.98
CA PHE A 367 4.56 10.75 6.36
C PHE A 367 5.83 11.15 7.11
N VAL A 368 5.76 12.17 7.96
CA VAL A 368 6.87 12.69 8.76
C VAL A 368 6.58 12.45 10.25
N PRO A 369 6.66 11.19 10.73
CA PRO A 369 6.41 10.87 12.14
C PRO A 369 7.45 11.53 13.06
N PRO A 370 7.13 11.68 14.37
CA PRO A 370 8.10 12.18 15.36
C PRO A 370 9.43 11.43 15.30
N GLY A 371 10.54 12.17 15.35
CA GLY A 371 11.89 11.62 15.21
C GLY A 371 12.42 11.62 13.78
N SER A 372 11.61 11.97 12.78
CA SER A 372 12.11 12.20 11.41
C SER A 372 13.10 13.37 11.40
N VAL A 373 14.16 13.28 10.63
CA VAL A 373 15.20 14.32 10.52
C VAL A 373 15.05 15.03 9.18
N HIS A 374 14.94 16.35 9.16
CA HIS A 374 15.02 17.13 7.91
C HIS A 374 16.43 16.99 7.32
N ILE A 375 16.53 16.67 6.03
CA ILE A 375 17.78 16.41 5.31
C ILE A 375 17.94 17.26 4.04
N GLY A 376 19.15 17.36 3.54
CA GLY A 376 19.49 18.15 2.35
C GLY A 376 18.72 17.74 1.10
N LEU A 377 18.25 18.73 0.34
CA LEU A 377 17.62 18.55 -0.96
C LEU A 377 18.14 19.63 -1.92
N GLU A 378 19.04 19.24 -2.83
CA GLU A 378 19.59 20.15 -3.83
C GLU A 378 18.75 20.16 -5.11
N THR A 379 18.53 21.35 -5.68
CA THR A 379 17.84 21.52 -6.96
C THR A 379 18.66 22.41 -7.89
N LYS A 380 18.76 22.03 -9.18
CA LYS A 380 19.46 22.84 -10.20
C LYS A 380 18.57 23.90 -10.85
N ASP A 381 17.26 23.67 -10.86
CA ASP A 381 16.18 24.57 -11.30
C ASP A 381 14.91 24.04 -10.64
N ASP A 382 14.33 24.75 -9.67
CA ASP A 382 13.13 24.27 -8.99
C ASP A 382 11.87 24.37 -9.87
N GLY A 383 11.95 25.10 -10.99
CA GLY A 383 10.82 25.40 -11.87
C GLY A 383 9.56 25.84 -11.11
N GLY A 384 9.72 26.58 -10.01
CA GLY A 384 8.64 27.06 -9.15
C GLY A 384 8.04 26.01 -8.20
N ILE A 385 8.74 24.91 -7.88
CA ILE A 385 8.29 23.91 -6.89
C ILE A 385 8.94 24.14 -5.54
N SER A 386 8.10 24.38 -4.53
CA SER A 386 8.51 24.35 -3.13
C SER A 386 8.71 22.90 -2.69
N ASN A 387 9.76 22.63 -1.92
CA ASN A 387 10.21 21.27 -1.63
C ASN A 387 10.90 21.14 -0.27
N ILE A 388 10.91 19.92 0.27
CA ILE A 388 11.65 19.54 1.47
C ILE A 388 11.85 18.01 1.51
N ALA A 389 12.89 17.53 2.19
CA ALA A 389 13.16 16.10 2.37
C ALA A 389 13.39 15.72 3.84
N PHE A 390 12.98 14.52 4.25
CA PHE A 390 13.17 13.99 5.59
C PHE A 390 13.71 12.56 5.56
N LEU A 391 14.41 12.14 6.61
CA LEU A 391 14.73 10.75 6.92
C LEU A 391 13.93 10.31 8.14
N THR A 392 13.03 9.34 8.01
CA THR A 392 12.19 8.84 9.11
C THR A 392 12.98 7.93 10.06
N PRO A 393 12.51 7.70 11.30
CA PRO A 393 13.14 6.78 12.25
C PRO A 393 13.31 5.34 11.71
N GLU A 394 12.44 4.93 10.78
CA GLU A 394 12.45 3.63 10.12
C GLU A 394 13.46 3.56 8.95
N GLY A 395 14.18 4.66 8.66
CA GLY A 395 15.17 4.74 7.59
C GLY A 395 14.58 5.01 6.21
N ASN A 396 13.33 5.49 6.14
CA ASN A 396 12.74 5.91 4.87
C ASN A 396 13.04 7.38 4.61
N THR A 397 13.35 7.74 3.37
CA THR A 397 13.37 9.15 2.99
C THR A 397 11.96 9.58 2.56
N VAL A 398 11.55 10.81 2.86
CA VAL A 398 10.27 11.39 2.45
C VAL A 398 10.54 12.73 1.78
N VAL A 399 10.06 12.92 0.56
CA VAL A 399 10.18 14.18 -0.19
C VAL A 399 8.79 14.76 -0.38
N ILE A 400 8.57 15.98 0.12
CA ILE A 400 7.31 16.70 -0.08
C ILE A 400 7.55 17.78 -1.11
N LEU A 401 6.71 17.80 -2.15
CA LEU A 401 6.79 18.78 -3.24
C LEU A 401 5.44 19.48 -3.42
N MET A 402 5.49 20.78 -3.71
CA MET A 402 4.32 21.60 -3.93
C MET A 402 4.48 22.52 -5.13
N SER A 403 3.47 22.55 -6.00
CA SER A 403 3.40 23.44 -7.16
C SER A 403 2.27 24.46 -7.00
N THR A 404 2.58 25.75 -7.12
CA THR A 404 1.60 26.85 -6.99
C THR A 404 1.31 27.61 -8.28
N GLU A 405 1.98 27.26 -9.38
CA GLU A 405 1.78 27.95 -10.66
C GLU A 405 0.95 27.13 -11.65
N ASN A 406 0.02 27.83 -12.33
CA ASN A 406 -0.77 27.32 -13.44
C ASN A 406 0.07 27.28 -14.74
N ARG A 407 1.19 26.54 -14.69
CA ARG A 407 2.02 26.27 -15.86
C ARG A 407 1.75 24.85 -16.33
N SER A 408 1.62 24.67 -17.65
CA SER A 408 1.67 23.35 -18.28
C SER A 408 3.01 22.70 -17.93
N CYS A 409 3.01 21.89 -16.88
CA CYS A 409 4.25 21.40 -16.32
C CYS A 409 4.80 20.28 -17.21
N ARG A 410 6.05 20.44 -17.67
CA ARG A 410 6.81 19.36 -18.31
C ARG A 410 7.20 18.30 -17.27
N ARG A 411 7.44 17.06 -17.71
CA ARG A 411 7.84 15.90 -16.88
C ARG A 411 8.99 16.29 -15.94
N ARG A 412 8.92 15.89 -14.66
CA ARG A 412 9.93 16.17 -13.62
C ARG A 412 10.45 14.84 -13.06
N THR A 413 11.72 14.75 -12.70
CA THR A 413 12.36 13.51 -12.22
C THR A 413 13.11 13.75 -10.91
N ILE A 414 12.72 13.03 -9.86
CA ILE A 414 13.41 13.06 -8.56
C ILE A 414 14.42 11.92 -8.53
N TYR A 415 15.67 12.21 -8.14
CA TYR A 415 16.70 11.20 -7.93
C TYR A 415 16.96 11.05 -6.43
N ALA A 416 16.46 9.97 -5.84
CA ALA A 416 16.73 9.61 -4.46
C ALA A 416 16.97 8.10 -4.36
N THR A 417 17.93 7.70 -3.53
CA THR A 417 18.31 6.28 -3.37
C THR A 417 17.18 5.48 -2.73
N TYR A 418 16.36 6.15 -1.91
CA TYR A 418 15.13 5.72 -1.24
C TYR A 418 14.27 6.97 -1.10
N SER A 419 12.98 6.99 -1.42
CA SER A 419 12.09 8.12 -1.09
C SER A 419 10.60 7.81 -1.25
N THR A 420 9.77 8.14 -0.27
CA THR A 420 8.33 8.36 -0.46
C THR A 420 8.14 9.78 -0.97
N ILE A 421 7.58 9.95 -2.17
CA ILE A 421 7.30 11.28 -2.73
C ILE A 421 5.83 11.61 -2.46
N VAL A 422 5.57 12.76 -1.86
CA VAL A 422 4.22 13.24 -1.56
C VAL A 422 4.04 14.60 -2.25
N GLY A 423 3.05 14.71 -3.15
CA GLY A 423 2.88 15.89 -4.01
C GLY A 423 1.57 16.66 -3.76
N ILE A 424 1.63 18.01 -3.74
CA ILE A 424 0.48 18.93 -3.64
C ILE A 424 0.35 19.77 -4.94
N ALA A 425 -0.78 19.65 -5.67
CA ALA A 425 -0.97 20.21 -7.03
C ALA A 425 -1.76 21.51 -7.04
N ASP A 426 -1.76 22.20 -8.18
CA ASP A 426 -2.52 23.44 -8.42
C ASP A 426 -4.01 23.21 -8.78
N ARG A 427 -4.80 24.27 -8.58
CA ARG A 427 -6.25 24.48 -8.75
C ARG A 427 -6.84 24.20 -10.13
N SER A 428 -6.05 24.21 -11.21
CA SER A 428 -6.57 24.20 -12.59
C SER A 428 -6.64 22.81 -13.23
N SER A 429 -6.21 21.77 -12.54
CA SER A 429 -6.03 20.47 -13.14
C SER A 429 -7.21 19.53 -12.87
N SER A 430 -7.77 18.95 -13.93
CA SER A 430 -8.36 17.61 -13.83
C SER A 430 -7.37 16.72 -13.07
N SER A 431 -7.85 15.71 -12.36
CA SER A 431 -7.06 14.70 -11.65
C SER A 431 -6.01 13.93 -12.49
N GLU A 432 -5.69 14.42 -13.69
CA GLU A 432 -4.69 13.95 -14.64
C GLU A 432 -3.28 14.52 -14.39
N TYR A 433 -3.11 15.71 -13.82
CA TYR A 433 -1.75 16.29 -13.63
C TYR A 433 -0.91 15.58 -12.56
N PHE A 434 -1.56 14.80 -11.68
CA PHE A 434 -0.90 13.92 -10.72
C PHE A 434 -1.02 12.43 -11.02
N LYS A 435 -1.72 12.04 -12.08
CA LYS A 435 -1.56 10.68 -12.61
C LYS A 435 -0.14 10.45 -13.13
N ASP A 436 0.54 11.52 -13.56
CA ASP A 436 1.93 11.47 -14.02
C ASP A 436 2.96 11.73 -12.92
N TRP A 437 2.51 12.19 -11.75
CA TRP A 437 3.27 12.14 -10.51
C TRP A 437 2.99 10.82 -9.80
N THR A 438 3.23 9.74 -10.51
CA THR A 438 3.49 8.50 -9.80
C THR A 438 4.80 8.71 -9.04
N PRO A 439 4.86 8.47 -7.72
CA PRO A 439 6.08 7.88 -7.21
C PRO A 439 6.24 6.57 -7.99
N SER A 440 6.89 6.61 -9.15
CA SER A 440 7.67 5.49 -9.64
C SER A 440 8.93 5.39 -8.76
N VAL A 441 8.71 5.37 -7.44
CA VAL A 441 9.61 4.76 -6.49
C VAL A 441 8.95 3.45 -6.13
N VAL A 442 8.90 2.54 -7.11
CA VAL A 442 9.33 1.21 -6.68
C VAL A 442 10.80 1.39 -6.41
N GLN A 443 11.08 1.51 -5.12
CA GLN A 443 12.38 1.22 -4.58
C GLN A 443 12.81 -0.08 -5.29
N LEU A 444 13.79 0.02 -6.19
CA LEU A 444 14.49 -1.15 -6.71
C LEU A 444 15.21 -1.73 -5.49
N GLN A 445 14.46 -2.45 -4.67
CA GLN A 445 14.98 -3.34 -3.66
C GLN A 445 15.49 -4.51 -4.48
N PRO A 446 16.80 -4.62 -4.75
CA PRO A 446 17.29 -5.79 -5.45
C PRO A 446 16.96 -7.03 -4.62
N CYS A 447 16.91 -8.18 -5.27
CA CYS A 447 16.96 -9.44 -4.56
C CYS A 447 18.05 -9.39 -3.47
N VAL A 448 17.72 -9.75 -2.23
CA VAL A 448 18.71 -10.06 -1.20
C VAL A 448 19.02 -11.55 -1.35
N PRO A 449 20.10 -11.92 -2.06
CA PRO A 449 20.34 -13.30 -2.40
C PRO A 449 20.75 -14.08 -1.15
N ARG A 450 20.19 -15.27 -0.98
CA ARG A 450 20.65 -16.27 -0.01
C ARG A 450 20.88 -17.59 -0.73
N ASP A 451 22.08 -18.12 -0.56
CA ASP A 451 22.51 -19.41 -1.09
C ASP A 451 22.35 -20.48 0.00
N TYR A 452 21.63 -21.55 -0.32
CA TYR A 452 21.39 -22.70 0.54
C TYR A 452 22.19 -23.95 0.11
N GLY A 453 23.13 -23.81 -0.83
CA GLY A 453 23.94 -24.92 -1.36
C GLY A 453 23.37 -25.57 -2.61
N ALA A 454 22.30 -25.01 -3.19
CA ALA A 454 21.78 -25.35 -4.50
C ALA A 454 22.67 -24.75 -5.62
N ASN A 455 22.14 -24.66 -6.85
CA ASN A 455 22.85 -24.07 -7.99
C ASN A 455 22.46 -22.61 -8.31
N SER A 456 21.55 -22.02 -7.53
CA SER A 456 21.21 -20.59 -7.59
C SER A 456 20.75 -20.11 -6.20
N VAL A 457 20.24 -18.87 -6.14
CA VAL A 457 19.88 -18.18 -4.90
C VAL A 457 18.37 -18.01 -4.75
N VAL A 458 17.89 -17.91 -3.51
CA VAL A 458 16.56 -17.34 -3.23
C VAL A 458 16.68 -15.86 -2.92
N CYS A 459 15.57 -15.12 -3.05
CA CYS A 459 15.50 -13.75 -2.57
C CYS A 459 14.76 -13.70 -1.24
N VAL A 460 15.42 -13.16 -0.23
CA VAL A 460 14.89 -13.07 1.13
C VAL A 460 14.04 -11.81 1.26
N CYS A 461 12.81 -12.00 1.71
CA CYS A 461 11.88 -10.94 2.09
C CYS A 461 11.42 -11.14 3.53
N ASN A 462 10.93 -10.09 4.17
CA ASN A 462 10.39 -10.10 5.53
C ASN A 462 9.35 -8.97 5.71
N ALA A 463 9.03 -8.61 6.97
CA ALA A 463 8.12 -7.52 7.31
C ALA A 463 8.51 -6.15 6.72
N THR A 464 9.81 -5.85 6.60
CA THR A 464 10.33 -4.51 6.26
C THR A 464 11.01 -4.43 4.90
N TYR A 465 11.28 -5.57 4.26
CA TYR A 465 12.02 -5.64 2.99
C TYR A 465 11.46 -6.70 2.05
N CYS A 466 11.32 -6.38 0.77
CA CYS A 466 11.16 -7.35 -0.29
C CYS A 466 11.50 -6.76 -1.67
N ASP A 467 12.06 -7.58 -2.57
CA ASP A 467 12.34 -7.15 -3.93
C ASP A 467 11.06 -7.02 -4.78
N PHE A 468 10.88 -5.83 -5.39
CA PHE A 468 9.75 -5.47 -6.25
C PHE A 468 10.23 -4.92 -7.59
N LEU A 469 9.43 -5.15 -8.64
CA LEU A 469 9.61 -4.66 -10.01
C LEU A 469 9.30 -3.17 -10.14
N GLU A 470 10.15 -2.46 -10.86
CA GLU A 470 9.84 -1.09 -11.26
C GLU A 470 8.60 -1.04 -12.18
N PRO A 471 7.61 -0.15 -11.93
CA PRO A 471 6.49 0.00 -12.83
C PRO A 471 7.00 0.64 -14.12
N TYR A 472 6.56 0.13 -15.26
CA TYR A 472 6.87 0.72 -16.55
C TYR A 472 5.58 1.22 -17.22
N SER A 473 5.67 2.30 -17.98
CA SER A 473 4.56 2.87 -18.77
C SER A 473 4.89 2.80 -20.26
N ASN A 474 3.89 2.94 -21.14
CA ASN A 474 4.15 3.05 -22.58
C ASN A 474 5.08 4.24 -22.90
N GLU A 475 5.03 5.29 -22.08
CA GLU A 475 5.91 6.47 -22.20
C GLU A 475 7.34 6.23 -21.71
N SER A 476 7.58 5.16 -20.93
CA SER A 476 8.92 4.71 -20.56
C SER A 476 9.62 3.96 -21.70
N ILE A 477 8.90 3.71 -22.80
CA ILE A 477 9.41 3.12 -24.03
C ILE A 477 9.32 4.20 -25.14
N SER A 478 10.31 5.09 -25.21
CA SER A 478 10.35 6.10 -26.28
C SER A 478 10.55 5.46 -27.66
N ASN A 479 10.12 6.13 -28.73
CA ASN A 479 10.24 5.62 -30.10
C ASN A 479 11.69 5.20 -30.42
N GLY A 480 11.90 3.90 -30.67
CA GLY A 480 13.22 3.32 -30.90
C GLY A 480 13.89 2.67 -29.68
N ASN A 481 13.26 2.62 -28.50
CA ASN A 481 13.78 1.94 -27.31
C ASN A 481 12.95 0.70 -26.94
N TYR A 482 13.51 -0.19 -26.13
CA TYR A 482 12.85 -1.34 -25.53
C TYR A 482 13.31 -1.58 -24.09
N LEU A 483 12.46 -2.19 -23.28
CA LEU A 483 12.83 -2.65 -21.94
C LEU A 483 13.26 -4.10 -21.99
N HIS A 484 14.31 -4.43 -21.25
CA HIS A 484 14.89 -5.76 -21.18
C HIS A 484 14.93 -6.21 -19.72
N TYR A 485 14.25 -7.31 -19.37
CA TYR A 485 14.28 -7.87 -18.02
C TYR A 485 15.00 -9.21 -18.01
N THR A 486 15.98 -9.37 -17.13
CA THR A 486 16.83 -10.56 -17.06
C THR A 486 16.76 -11.27 -15.71
N SER A 487 16.49 -12.56 -15.70
CA SER A 487 16.79 -13.45 -14.57
C SER A 487 17.88 -14.44 -14.97
N SER A 488 18.66 -14.96 -14.02
CA SER A 488 19.68 -15.96 -14.34
C SER A 488 20.04 -16.90 -13.20
N MET A 489 20.62 -18.05 -13.55
CA MET A 489 21.17 -19.00 -12.58
C MET A 489 22.24 -18.35 -11.70
N ALA A 490 23.05 -17.42 -12.23
CA ALA A 490 24.06 -16.68 -11.49
C ALA A 490 23.50 -15.70 -10.44
N GLY A 491 22.18 -15.46 -10.43
CA GLY A 491 21.51 -14.69 -9.38
C GLY A 491 20.83 -13.41 -9.84
N LEU A 492 20.76 -13.14 -11.15
CA LEU A 492 19.94 -12.02 -11.65
C LEU A 492 18.46 -12.34 -11.47
N ARG A 493 17.66 -11.33 -11.10
CA ARG A 493 16.25 -11.49 -10.75
C ARG A 493 15.46 -10.31 -11.30
N LEU A 494 14.87 -10.51 -12.49
CA LEU A 494 14.15 -9.49 -13.25
C LEU A 494 14.91 -8.16 -13.34
N GLN A 495 16.23 -8.24 -13.51
CA GLN A 495 17.07 -7.06 -13.68
C GLN A 495 16.64 -6.31 -14.94
N ARG A 496 16.24 -5.06 -14.77
CA ARG A 496 15.78 -4.18 -15.85
C ARG A 496 16.95 -3.43 -16.49
N ASP A 497 17.01 -3.46 -17.81
CA ASP A 497 17.81 -2.56 -18.65
C ASP A 497 16.89 -1.85 -19.66
N ALA A 498 17.16 -0.59 -19.96
CA ALA A 498 16.56 0.10 -21.11
C ALA A 498 17.58 0.10 -22.26
N LYS A 499 17.16 -0.37 -23.43
CA LYS A 499 18.03 -0.53 -24.61
C LYS A 499 17.43 0.20 -25.82
N THR A 500 18.26 0.51 -26.80
CA THR A 500 17.88 1.23 -28.03
C THR A 500 18.02 0.33 -29.24
N PHE A 501 17.04 0.37 -30.13
CA PHE A 501 17.11 -0.27 -31.43
C PHE A 501 18.11 0.46 -32.34
N VAL A 502 19.03 -0.30 -32.92
CA VAL A 502 19.98 0.21 -33.90
C VAL A 502 19.34 0.19 -35.30
N LYS A 503 19.44 1.29 -36.05
CA LYS A 503 18.99 1.40 -37.46
C LYS A 503 20.14 1.20 -38.43
N ASN A 504 19.91 0.47 -39.52
CA ASN A 504 20.82 0.32 -40.68
C ASN A 504 22.28 0.01 -40.33
N ALA A 505 22.47 -1.11 -39.66
CA ALA A 505 23.80 -1.59 -39.37
C ALA A 505 24.13 -2.79 -40.28
N SER A 506 25.24 -2.71 -41.02
CA SER A 506 25.82 -3.84 -41.74
C SER A 506 26.47 -4.78 -40.72
N ILE A 507 25.65 -5.52 -39.97
CA ILE A 507 26.09 -6.40 -38.89
C ILE A 507 25.79 -7.86 -39.25
N GLU A 508 26.75 -8.73 -38.95
CA GLU A 508 26.59 -10.18 -38.96
C GLU A 508 25.68 -10.58 -37.78
N VAL A 509 24.61 -11.34 -38.07
CA VAL A 509 23.54 -11.64 -37.11
C VAL A 509 23.40 -13.15 -36.95
N ASP A 510 23.30 -13.62 -35.71
CA ASP A 510 23.25 -15.06 -35.42
C ASP A 510 21.83 -15.64 -35.58
N ALA A 511 20.81 -14.79 -35.35
CA ALA A 511 19.40 -15.12 -35.53
C ALA A 511 18.57 -13.85 -35.86
N THR A 512 17.41 -14.04 -36.49
CA THR A 512 16.39 -12.99 -36.72
C THR A 512 15.06 -13.47 -36.15
N PHE A 513 14.40 -12.67 -35.32
CA PHE A 513 13.00 -12.87 -34.95
C PHE A 513 12.09 -11.97 -35.77
N GLN A 514 11.15 -12.57 -36.50
CA GLN A 514 10.14 -11.86 -37.25
C GLN A 514 8.85 -11.83 -36.45
N VAL A 515 8.42 -10.64 -36.04
CA VAL A 515 7.21 -10.43 -35.26
C VAL A 515 6.07 -10.06 -36.21
N ASN A 516 4.99 -10.84 -36.18
CA ASN A 516 3.82 -10.62 -37.01
C ASN A 516 2.58 -10.37 -36.14
N ARG A 517 2.23 -9.08 -36.00
CA ARG A 517 1.07 -8.62 -35.22
C ARG A 517 -0.27 -8.95 -35.88
N ALA A 518 -0.29 -9.17 -37.20
CA ALA A 518 -1.50 -9.45 -37.96
C ALA A 518 -2.01 -10.88 -37.70
N THR A 519 -1.10 -11.83 -37.46
CA THR A 519 -1.45 -13.20 -37.10
C THR A 519 -1.62 -13.31 -35.59
N LYS A 520 -2.87 -13.29 -35.14
CA LYS A 520 -3.27 -13.42 -33.73
C LYS A 520 -3.78 -14.83 -33.44
N TYR A 521 -3.48 -15.34 -32.24
CA TYR A 521 -3.96 -16.62 -31.74
C TYR A 521 -4.91 -16.39 -30.55
N GLN A 522 -4.73 -17.12 -29.44
CA GLN A 522 -5.59 -17.05 -28.27
C GLN A 522 -5.46 -15.74 -27.48
N GLU A 523 -6.53 -15.38 -26.78
CA GLU A 523 -6.51 -14.37 -25.72
C GLU A 523 -5.97 -14.99 -24.43
N ILE A 524 -5.22 -14.20 -23.67
CA ILE A 524 -4.73 -14.57 -22.35
C ILE A 524 -5.78 -14.18 -21.31
N ILE A 525 -6.27 -15.18 -20.57
CA ILE A 525 -7.19 -15.04 -19.45
C ILE A 525 -6.44 -14.51 -18.22
N GLY A 526 -5.21 -15.00 -17.98
CA GLY A 526 -4.38 -14.58 -16.87
C GLY A 526 -3.37 -15.62 -16.39
N PHE A 527 -2.67 -15.28 -15.32
CA PHE A 527 -1.73 -16.13 -14.60
C PHE A 527 -2.01 -16.06 -13.10
N GLY A 528 -1.76 -17.13 -12.37
CA GLY A 528 -2.21 -17.21 -10.98
C GLY A 528 -1.59 -18.30 -10.14
N GLY A 529 -2.19 -18.53 -8.97
CA GLY A 529 -1.90 -19.64 -8.08
C GLY A 529 -3.12 -20.04 -7.24
N ALA A 530 -3.00 -21.06 -6.38
CA ALA A 530 -4.08 -21.51 -5.52
C ALA A 530 -4.00 -20.96 -4.07
N MET A 531 -5.14 -20.44 -3.61
CA MET A 531 -5.40 -20.11 -2.20
C MET A 531 -5.90 -21.38 -1.48
N THR A 532 -5.02 -22.37 -1.36
CA THR A 532 -5.25 -23.57 -0.54
C THR A 532 -5.29 -23.21 0.94
N ASP A 533 -5.79 -24.10 1.78
CA ASP A 533 -5.73 -23.90 3.24
C ASP A 533 -4.27 -23.73 3.69
N SER A 534 -3.33 -24.46 3.08
CA SER A 534 -1.91 -24.36 3.37
C SER A 534 -1.31 -23.01 2.98
N THR A 535 -1.63 -22.49 1.80
CA THR A 535 -1.25 -21.11 1.41
C THR A 535 -1.75 -20.12 2.46
N ALA A 536 -3.02 -20.21 2.84
CA ALA A 536 -3.64 -19.26 3.76
C ALA A 536 -3.06 -19.39 5.19
N ILE A 537 -2.83 -20.61 5.68
CA ILE A 537 -2.19 -20.86 6.99
C ILE A 537 -0.77 -20.31 7.02
N ASN A 538 0.02 -20.51 5.96
CA ASN A 538 1.40 -20.03 5.94
C ASN A 538 1.46 -18.50 5.94
N ILE A 539 0.60 -17.83 5.17
CA ILE A 539 0.48 -16.35 5.23
C ILE A 539 0.07 -15.90 6.64
N HIS A 540 -0.88 -16.59 7.27
CA HIS A 540 -1.35 -16.28 8.61
C HIS A 540 -0.32 -16.54 9.72
N SER A 541 0.63 -17.44 9.48
CA SER A 541 1.69 -17.75 10.45
C SER A 541 2.81 -16.70 10.49
N MET A 542 2.86 -15.79 9.51
CA MET A 542 3.80 -14.67 9.46
C MET A 542 3.28 -13.47 10.25
N SER A 543 4.13 -12.47 10.51
CA SER A 543 3.65 -11.17 10.98
C SER A 543 2.71 -10.53 9.96
N GLU A 544 1.83 -9.64 10.42
CA GLU A 544 0.89 -8.94 9.55
C GLU A 544 1.61 -8.20 8.41
N ALA A 545 2.76 -7.57 8.70
CA ALA A 545 3.57 -6.87 7.73
C ALA A 545 4.19 -7.82 6.69
N ALA A 546 4.76 -8.95 7.13
CA ALA A 546 5.31 -9.95 6.22
C ALA A 546 4.19 -10.60 5.36
N GLY A 547 3.04 -10.90 5.95
CA GLY A 547 1.87 -11.40 5.24
C GLY A 547 1.36 -10.42 4.17
N LYS A 548 1.30 -9.12 4.48
CA LYS A 548 1.00 -8.07 3.49
C LYS A 548 2.03 -8.02 2.37
N ASN A 549 3.32 -8.16 2.68
CA ASN A 549 4.36 -8.21 1.66
C ASN A 549 4.22 -9.44 0.76
N ILE A 550 3.88 -10.62 1.29
CA ILE A 550 3.57 -11.81 0.45
C ILE A 550 2.41 -11.53 -0.51
N LEU A 551 1.30 -10.95 -0.03
CA LEU A 551 0.17 -10.61 -0.89
C LEU A 551 0.55 -9.57 -1.95
N ARG A 552 1.34 -8.55 -1.59
CA ARG A 552 1.86 -7.56 -2.53
C ARG A 552 2.78 -8.20 -3.57
N THR A 553 3.64 -9.13 -3.17
CA THR A 553 4.57 -9.85 -4.06
C THR A 553 3.82 -10.56 -5.18
N TYR A 554 2.65 -11.16 -4.92
CA TYR A 554 1.85 -11.79 -5.97
C TYR A 554 0.91 -10.83 -6.71
N PHE A 555 0.19 -9.97 -5.98
CA PHE A 555 -0.98 -9.27 -6.52
C PHE A 555 -0.85 -7.73 -6.56
N GLY A 556 0.07 -7.16 -5.78
CA GLY A 556 0.20 -5.71 -5.65
C GLY A 556 1.10 -5.06 -6.70
N GLU A 557 1.16 -3.73 -6.68
CA GLU A 557 2.07 -2.98 -7.53
C GLU A 557 3.55 -3.30 -7.25
N GLY A 558 4.30 -3.46 -8.34
CA GLY A 558 5.67 -3.98 -8.35
C GLY A 558 5.79 -5.49 -8.08
N GLY A 559 4.69 -6.21 -7.86
CA GLY A 559 4.68 -7.67 -7.73
C GLY A 559 4.53 -8.40 -9.08
N SER A 560 4.19 -9.69 -9.01
CA SER A 560 3.92 -10.53 -10.18
C SER A 560 2.64 -10.19 -10.91
N LYS A 561 1.74 -9.39 -10.31
CA LYS A 561 0.44 -9.04 -10.89
C LYS A 561 -0.35 -10.29 -11.32
N TYR A 562 -0.48 -11.27 -10.42
CA TYR A 562 -1.36 -12.41 -10.63
C TYR A 562 -2.82 -11.94 -10.78
N SER A 563 -3.55 -12.57 -11.70
CA SER A 563 -4.93 -12.22 -12.05
C SER A 563 -5.90 -13.41 -11.96
N LEU A 564 -5.39 -14.61 -11.64
CA LEU A 564 -6.17 -15.82 -11.39
C LEU A 564 -5.92 -16.33 -9.97
N ILE A 565 -6.97 -16.80 -9.31
CA ILE A 565 -6.83 -17.54 -8.05
C ILE A 565 -7.73 -18.77 -8.07
N ARG A 566 -7.11 -19.93 -7.86
CA ARG A 566 -7.84 -21.17 -7.61
C ARG A 566 -8.18 -21.28 -6.13
N VAL A 567 -9.45 -21.53 -5.80
CA VAL A 567 -9.91 -21.69 -4.41
C VAL A 567 -10.51 -23.09 -4.26
N PRO A 568 -9.87 -23.98 -3.48
CA PRO A 568 -10.43 -25.29 -3.20
C PRO A 568 -11.81 -25.25 -2.54
N MET A 569 -12.73 -26.07 -3.08
CA MET A 569 -14.04 -26.28 -2.48
C MET A 569 -13.96 -27.40 -1.43
N GLY A 570 -13.72 -27.01 -0.18
CA GLY A 570 -13.48 -27.93 0.93
C GLY A 570 -11.99 -28.26 1.07
N ALA A 571 -11.69 -29.35 1.79
CA ALA A 571 -10.31 -29.78 1.98
C ALA A 571 -9.69 -30.30 0.67
N SER A 572 -8.41 -29.96 0.45
CA SER A 572 -7.52 -30.64 -0.49
C SER A 572 -6.49 -31.48 0.27
N ASP A 573 -5.57 -32.12 -0.45
CA ASP A 573 -4.39 -32.71 0.17
C ASP A 573 -3.54 -31.66 0.93
N PHE A 574 -3.53 -30.42 0.46
CA PHE A 574 -2.98 -29.23 1.13
C PHE A 574 -3.94 -28.57 2.13
N SER A 575 -4.58 -29.42 2.93
CA SER A 575 -5.30 -29.06 4.15
C SER A 575 -4.68 -29.80 5.36
N THR A 576 -4.93 -29.32 6.58
CA THR A 576 -4.44 -29.97 7.80
C THR A 576 -5.21 -31.25 8.14
N GLU A 577 -6.48 -31.33 7.71
CA GLU A 577 -7.36 -32.47 7.92
C GLU A 577 -8.41 -32.61 6.81
N TYR A 578 -9.21 -33.67 6.88
CA TYR A 578 -10.40 -33.82 6.05
C TYR A 578 -11.51 -32.90 6.52
N TYR A 579 -12.16 -32.26 5.56
CA TYR A 579 -13.52 -31.79 5.73
C TYR A 579 -14.19 -31.60 4.38
N THR A 580 -15.51 -31.63 4.42
CA THR A 580 -16.34 -30.98 3.43
C THR A 580 -17.20 -29.93 4.13
N TYR A 581 -18.08 -29.27 3.40
CA TYR A 581 -19.04 -28.34 3.96
C TYR A 581 -20.31 -29.03 4.46
N ASP A 582 -20.47 -30.35 4.23
CA ASP A 582 -21.63 -31.11 4.73
C ASP A 582 -21.26 -32.57 5.09
N ASP A 583 -20.60 -32.74 6.23
CA ASP A 583 -20.16 -34.06 6.72
C ASP A 583 -21.21 -34.81 7.56
N VAL A 584 -22.45 -34.31 7.64
CA VAL A 584 -23.56 -35.00 8.32
C VAL A 584 -24.11 -36.12 7.43
N ALA A 585 -23.89 -37.36 7.88
CA ALA A 585 -24.22 -38.54 7.07
C ALA A 585 -25.69 -38.59 6.62
N GLY A 586 -25.89 -38.60 5.30
CA GLY A 586 -27.20 -38.77 4.67
C GLY A 586 -28.02 -37.48 4.52
N ASP A 587 -27.42 -36.30 4.73
CA ASP A 587 -28.08 -35.01 4.52
C ASP A 587 -28.26 -34.67 3.03
N THR A 588 -29.17 -35.36 2.35
CA THR A 588 -29.50 -35.08 0.94
C THR A 588 -30.18 -33.71 0.73
N SER A 589 -30.56 -33.02 1.81
CA SER A 589 -31.14 -31.68 1.77
C SER A 589 -30.11 -30.55 1.90
N LEU A 590 -28.86 -30.87 2.27
CA LEU A 590 -27.79 -29.90 2.55
C LEU A 590 -28.19 -28.84 3.60
N GLN A 591 -28.98 -29.23 4.60
CA GLN A 591 -29.41 -28.34 5.68
C GLN A 591 -28.27 -28.02 6.65
N TYR A 592 -27.25 -28.90 6.73
CA TYR A 592 -26.06 -28.71 7.55
C TYR A 592 -24.86 -28.15 6.77
N PHE A 593 -25.07 -27.73 5.51
CA PHE A 593 -24.02 -27.10 4.72
C PHE A 593 -23.50 -25.84 5.42
N ALA A 594 -22.20 -25.78 5.71
CA ALA A 594 -21.55 -24.60 6.26
C ALA A 594 -20.07 -24.51 5.85
N LEU A 595 -19.62 -23.30 5.52
CA LEU A 595 -18.19 -23.00 5.41
C LEU A 595 -17.51 -23.15 6.77
N ARG A 596 -16.23 -23.50 6.79
CA ARG A 596 -15.48 -23.68 8.04
C ARG A 596 -15.11 -22.33 8.63
N GLN A 597 -15.18 -22.24 9.96
CA GLN A 597 -14.84 -21.01 10.66
C GLN A 597 -13.36 -20.64 10.51
N PHE A 598 -12.45 -21.61 10.57
CA PHE A 598 -11.01 -21.35 10.51
C PHE A 598 -10.54 -21.18 9.06
N GLU A 599 -10.71 -22.21 8.23
CA GLU A 599 -10.19 -22.24 6.86
C GLU A 599 -10.83 -21.17 5.95
N ASP A 600 -12.15 -21.01 5.98
CA ASP A 600 -12.84 -20.06 5.10
C ASP A 600 -12.93 -18.66 5.72
N TYR A 601 -13.60 -18.52 6.87
CA TYR A 601 -13.94 -17.20 7.43
C TYR A 601 -12.76 -16.46 8.07
N GLN A 602 -11.80 -17.16 8.68
CA GLN A 602 -10.63 -16.52 9.29
C GLN A 602 -9.43 -16.41 8.34
N LEU A 603 -9.35 -17.27 7.31
CA LEU A 603 -8.18 -17.32 6.42
C LEU A 603 -8.51 -16.96 4.97
N LYS A 604 -9.10 -17.86 4.18
CA LYS A 604 -9.26 -17.66 2.72
C LYS A 604 -10.05 -16.40 2.38
N ILE A 605 -11.22 -16.18 2.97
CA ILE A 605 -12.09 -15.03 2.67
C ILE A 605 -11.40 -13.69 3.00
N PRO A 606 -10.83 -13.48 4.20
CA PRO A 606 -10.08 -12.26 4.50
C PRO A 606 -8.93 -11.98 3.53
N TYR A 607 -8.15 -12.99 3.14
CA TYR A 607 -7.05 -12.79 2.19
C TYR A 607 -7.54 -12.48 0.77
N LEU A 608 -8.60 -13.15 0.30
CA LEU A 608 -9.21 -12.83 -0.99
C LEU A 608 -9.72 -11.37 -1.02
N LYS A 609 -10.31 -10.87 0.06
CA LYS A 609 -10.72 -9.46 0.18
C LYS A 609 -9.54 -8.51 0.16
N GLN A 610 -8.42 -8.87 0.80
CA GLN A 610 -7.21 -8.05 0.75
C GLN A 610 -6.64 -8.00 -0.66
N ILE A 611 -6.60 -9.13 -1.36
CA ILE A 611 -6.11 -9.23 -2.73
C ILE A 611 -6.96 -8.37 -3.69
N GLN A 612 -8.29 -8.43 -3.58
CA GLN A 612 -9.20 -7.58 -4.36
C GLN A 612 -8.98 -6.08 -4.14
N LYS A 613 -8.47 -5.67 -2.96
CA LYS A 613 -8.18 -4.26 -2.65
C LYS A 613 -6.84 -3.78 -3.22
N ILE A 614 -5.83 -4.64 -3.28
CA ILE A 614 -4.46 -4.25 -3.65
C ILE A 614 -4.13 -4.49 -5.12
N SER A 615 -4.89 -5.34 -5.80
CA SER A 615 -4.68 -5.66 -7.21
C SER A 615 -5.10 -4.50 -8.11
N SER A 616 -4.25 -4.16 -9.08
CA SER A 616 -4.61 -3.26 -10.18
C SER A 616 -5.35 -3.94 -11.32
N GLN A 617 -5.49 -5.27 -11.27
CA GLN A 617 -6.21 -6.08 -12.26
C GLN A 617 -7.47 -6.70 -11.66
N ASP A 618 -8.46 -6.95 -12.52
CA ASP A 618 -9.63 -7.75 -12.16
C ASP A 618 -9.22 -9.19 -11.85
N ILE A 619 -9.47 -9.64 -10.61
CA ILE A 619 -9.06 -10.95 -10.12
C ILE A 619 -10.16 -11.97 -10.44
N LYS A 620 -9.83 -12.97 -11.26
CA LYS A 620 -10.73 -14.07 -11.61
C LYS A 620 -10.54 -15.23 -10.63
N LEU A 621 -11.52 -15.43 -9.76
CA LEU A 621 -11.56 -16.58 -8.86
C LEU A 621 -12.19 -17.79 -9.57
N PHE A 622 -11.59 -18.96 -9.47
CA PHE A 622 -12.24 -20.21 -9.87
C PHE A 622 -12.09 -21.28 -8.81
N THR A 623 -13.01 -22.25 -8.80
CA THR A 623 -13.02 -23.30 -7.77
C THR A 623 -13.01 -24.71 -8.38
N ALA A 624 -12.48 -25.66 -7.61
CA ALA A 624 -12.51 -27.08 -7.93
C ALA A 624 -12.77 -27.86 -6.63
N PRO A 625 -13.65 -28.86 -6.60
CA PRO A 625 -13.78 -29.76 -5.47
C PRO A 625 -12.83 -30.96 -5.59
N TRP A 626 -12.18 -31.35 -4.48
CA TRP A 626 -11.40 -32.60 -4.41
C TRP A 626 -12.30 -33.81 -4.17
N SER A 627 -13.34 -33.66 -3.35
CA SER A 627 -14.26 -34.76 -3.04
C SER A 627 -15.61 -34.24 -2.56
N ALA A 628 -16.67 -34.98 -2.89
CA ALA A 628 -17.94 -34.90 -2.17
C ALA A 628 -17.81 -35.43 -0.73
N PRO A 629 -18.79 -35.14 0.15
CA PRO A 629 -18.88 -35.77 1.46
C PRO A 629 -18.80 -37.31 1.39
N TYR A 630 -18.13 -37.94 2.35
CA TYR A 630 -17.90 -39.40 2.33
C TYR A 630 -19.19 -40.22 2.23
N TRP A 631 -20.29 -39.72 2.81
CA TRP A 631 -21.60 -40.39 2.76
C TRP A 631 -22.23 -40.37 1.36
N MET A 632 -21.79 -39.47 0.48
CA MET A 632 -22.24 -39.42 -0.92
C MET A 632 -21.55 -40.45 -1.83
N LYS A 633 -20.45 -41.05 -1.36
CA LYS A 633 -19.53 -41.88 -2.15
C LYS A 633 -19.77 -43.38 -1.98
N ASP A 634 -19.45 -44.17 -3.00
CA ASP A 634 -19.63 -45.63 -3.00
C ASP A 634 -18.74 -46.36 -1.97
N ASN A 635 -17.52 -45.85 -1.73
CA ASN A 635 -16.57 -46.43 -0.79
C ASN A 635 -16.73 -45.91 0.66
N GLY A 636 -17.52 -44.86 0.87
CA GLY A 636 -17.75 -44.28 2.20
C GLY A 636 -16.53 -43.61 2.84
N THR A 637 -15.49 -43.24 2.07
CA THR A 637 -14.25 -42.64 2.59
C THR A 637 -13.84 -41.38 1.84
N ALA A 638 -13.05 -40.53 2.48
CA ALA A 638 -12.50 -39.29 1.92
C ALA A 638 -11.52 -39.51 0.75
N PHE A 639 -10.75 -40.60 0.80
CA PHE A 639 -9.66 -40.92 -0.13
C PHE A 639 -9.81 -42.31 -0.74
N GLY A 640 -8.91 -42.64 -1.67
CA GLY A 640 -8.87 -43.90 -2.39
C GLY A 640 -9.91 -43.99 -3.50
N ARG A 641 -9.88 -45.11 -4.24
CA ARG A 641 -10.80 -45.36 -5.35
C ARG A 641 -12.25 -45.21 -4.91
N SER A 642 -12.94 -44.22 -5.47
CA SER A 642 -14.33 -43.89 -5.17
C SER A 642 -15.05 -43.32 -6.37
N ALA A 643 -16.37 -43.42 -6.37
CA ALA A 643 -17.26 -42.69 -7.27
C ALA A 643 -18.45 -42.13 -6.49
N LEU A 644 -19.06 -41.06 -7.02
CA LEU A 644 -20.31 -40.53 -6.50
C LEU A 644 -21.45 -41.55 -6.74
N ARG A 645 -22.30 -41.81 -5.74
CA ARG A 645 -23.48 -42.65 -5.93
C ARG A 645 -24.51 -41.92 -6.79
N LEU A 646 -25.21 -42.65 -7.67
CA LEU A 646 -26.17 -42.08 -8.63
C LEU A 646 -27.26 -41.26 -7.95
N GLU A 647 -27.77 -41.73 -6.79
CA GLU A 647 -28.76 -41.02 -5.99
C GLU A 647 -28.29 -39.65 -5.47
N ASN A 648 -26.98 -39.41 -5.43
CA ASN A 648 -26.38 -38.19 -4.90
C ASN A 648 -25.96 -37.18 -5.98
N TYR A 649 -26.22 -37.45 -7.28
CA TYR A 649 -25.86 -36.51 -8.35
C TYR A 649 -26.57 -35.16 -8.19
N LYS A 650 -27.87 -35.17 -7.86
CA LYS A 650 -28.63 -33.92 -7.64
C LYS A 650 -28.20 -33.18 -6.36
N PRO A 651 -28.11 -33.83 -5.17
CA PRO A 651 -27.52 -33.20 -3.98
C PRO A 651 -26.12 -32.63 -4.23
N TRP A 652 -25.27 -33.32 -4.98
CA TRP A 652 -23.93 -32.83 -5.31
C TRP A 652 -23.96 -31.58 -6.19
N ALA A 653 -24.84 -31.50 -7.19
CA ALA A 653 -25.01 -30.27 -7.97
C ALA A 653 -25.51 -29.08 -7.10
N GLN A 654 -26.41 -29.35 -6.14
CA GLN A 654 -26.89 -28.34 -5.19
C GLN A 654 -25.81 -27.88 -4.21
N TYR A 655 -24.82 -28.72 -3.91
CA TYR A 655 -23.68 -28.38 -3.07
C TYR A 655 -22.85 -27.25 -3.69
N PHE A 656 -22.68 -27.21 -5.02
CA PHE A 656 -22.02 -26.09 -5.70
C PHE A 656 -22.81 -24.78 -5.54
N VAL A 657 -24.13 -24.82 -5.65
CA VAL A 657 -24.99 -23.64 -5.43
C VAL A 657 -24.82 -23.12 -4.01
N LYS A 658 -24.89 -23.99 -3.00
CA LYS A 658 -24.65 -23.63 -1.59
C LYS A 658 -23.27 -23.01 -1.36
N TYR A 659 -22.24 -23.52 -2.04
CA TYR A 659 -20.90 -22.95 -1.98
C TYR A 659 -20.86 -21.52 -2.53
N PHE A 660 -21.44 -21.29 -3.71
CA PHE A 660 -21.46 -19.96 -4.31
C PHE A 660 -22.31 -18.98 -3.50
N ASP A 661 -23.46 -19.40 -2.99
CA ASP A 661 -24.30 -18.58 -2.10
C ASP A 661 -23.50 -18.16 -0.85
N ALA A 662 -22.81 -19.10 -0.20
CA ALA A 662 -22.08 -18.82 1.04
C ALA A 662 -20.87 -17.88 0.84
N TYR A 663 -20.16 -17.99 -0.29
CA TYR A 663 -19.10 -17.04 -0.64
C TYR A 663 -19.65 -15.68 -1.09
N ALA A 664 -20.79 -15.66 -1.79
CA ALA A 664 -21.47 -14.43 -2.19
C ALA A 664 -21.97 -13.64 -0.96
N ASP A 665 -22.49 -14.32 0.06
CA ASP A 665 -22.84 -13.72 1.36
C ASP A 665 -21.64 -13.04 2.04
N ALA A 666 -20.43 -13.52 1.75
CA ALA A 666 -19.18 -12.92 2.20
C ALA A 666 -18.63 -11.84 1.24
N ASN A 667 -19.37 -11.42 0.21
CA ASN A 667 -18.96 -10.51 -0.87
C ASN A 667 -17.78 -11.04 -1.71
N ILE A 668 -17.70 -12.36 -1.93
CA ILE A 668 -16.74 -12.99 -2.83
C ILE A 668 -17.51 -13.69 -3.97
N THR A 669 -17.22 -13.30 -5.20
CA THR A 669 -17.84 -13.89 -6.40
C THR A 669 -16.80 -14.67 -7.21
N PHE A 670 -17.26 -15.71 -7.91
CA PHE A 670 -16.42 -16.55 -8.75
C PHE A 670 -16.60 -16.21 -10.22
N TRP A 671 -15.51 -16.32 -10.98
CA TRP A 671 -15.50 -16.25 -12.44
C TRP A 671 -15.79 -17.63 -13.06
N GLY A 672 -15.30 -18.72 -12.46
CA GLY A 672 -15.42 -20.06 -13.04
C GLY A 672 -15.33 -21.19 -12.03
N LEU A 673 -15.45 -22.41 -12.55
CA LEU A 673 -15.35 -23.65 -11.78
C LEU A 673 -14.94 -24.84 -12.64
N THR A 674 -14.44 -25.88 -11.99
CA THR A 674 -14.30 -27.23 -12.56
C THR A 674 -15.25 -28.20 -11.85
N PRO A 675 -15.77 -29.23 -12.52
CA PRO A 675 -16.74 -30.15 -11.92
C PRO A 675 -16.11 -31.10 -10.90
N GLN A 676 -14.79 -31.31 -10.98
CA GLN A 676 -14.02 -32.23 -10.15
C GLN A 676 -12.52 -32.02 -10.41
N ASN A 677 -11.72 -31.88 -9.35
CA ASN A 677 -10.27 -32.00 -9.44
C ASN A 677 -9.83 -33.45 -9.69
N GLU A 678 -9.00 -33.69 -10.69
CA GLU A 678 -8.38 -34.98 -11.05
C GLU A 678 -9.34 -36.19 -11.07
N PRO A 679 -10.40 -36.13 -11.90
CA PRO A 679 -11.42 -37.18 -11.97
C PRO A 679 -10.87 -38.58 -12.28
N ASN A 680 -9.73 -38.73 -12.98
CA ASN A 680 -9.17 -40.06 -13.29
C ASN A 680 -8.42 -40.66 -12.09
N GLN A 681 -7.64 -39.86 -11.36
CA GLN A 681 -6.84 -40.30 -10.22
C GLN A 681 -7.72 -40.96 -9.15
N GLY A 682 -8.87 -40.34 -8.83
CA GLY A 682 -9.84 -40.87 -7.88
C GLY A 682 -10.55 -42.16 -8.32
N GLY A 683 -10.47 -42.54 -9.60
CA GLY A 683 -11.17 -43.70 -10.17
C GLY A 683 -10.32 -44.96 -10.36
N VAL A 684 -8.99 -44.81 -10.44
CA VAL A 684 -8.06 -45.87 -10.88
C VAL A 684 -7.06 -46.28 -9.81
N HIS A 685 -6.54 -45.35 -9.00
CA HIS A 685 -5.45 -45.62 -8.07
C HIS A 685 -5.93 -45.68 -6.60
N LYS A 686 -5.26 -46.50 -5.77
CA LYS A 686 -5.38 -46.40 -4.31
C LYS A 686 -4.48 -45.26 -3.84
N VAL A 687 -4.87 -44.04 -4.14
CA VAL A 687 -4.18 -42.83 -3.67
C VAL A 687 -4.64 -42.49 -2.25
N HIS A 688 -3.67 -42.15 -1.38
CA HIS A 688 -3.92 -41.68 -0.02
C HIS A 688 -4.05 -40.15 0.03
N ILE A 689 -4.81 -39.59 -0.92
CA ILE A 689 -5.15 -38.17 -1.02
C ILE A 689 -6.67 -38.02 -1.15
N ILE A 690 -7.22 -36.86 -0.79
CA ILE A 690 -8.65 -36.57 -0.95
C ILE A 690 -8.98 -36.61 -2.44
N SER A 691 -9.93 -37.45 -2.83
CA SER A 691 -10.21 -37.68 -4.25
C SER A 691 -11.61 -38.21 -4.48
N MET A 692 -12.18 -37.92 -5.65
CA MET A 692 -13.41 -38.54 -6.13
C MET A 692 -13.29 -38.85 -7.63
N GLY A 693 -13.48 -40.12 -7.99
CA GLY A 693 -13.30 -40.61 -9.35
C GLY A 693 -14.52 -40.45 -10.25
N TRP A 694 -14.26 -40.13 -11.52
CA TRP A 694 -15.26 -40.10 -12.58
C TRP A 694 -14.71 -40.74 -13.85
N THR A 695 -15.54 -41.51 -14.54
CA THR A 695 -15.29 -41.78 -15.96
C THR A 695 -15.77 -40.60 -16.80
N ALA A 696 -15.21 -40.41 -17.99
CA ALA A 696 -15.64 -39.35 -18.91
C ALA A 696 -17.16 -39.40 -19.18
N LYS A 697 -17.73 -40.61 -19.30
CA LYS A 697 -19.18 -40.81 -19.49
C LYS A 697 -20.00 -40.35 -18.27
N GLN A 698 -19.54 -40.64 -17.05
CA GLN A 698 -20.22 -40.21 -15.83
C GLN A 698 -20.14 -38.69 -15.65
N LEU A 699 -18.96 -38.11 -15.85
CA LEU A 699 -18.76 -36.65 -15.70
C LEU A 699 -19.59 -35.88 -16.72
N ARG A 700 -19.60 -36.34 -17.98
CA ARG A 700 -20.48 -35.82 -19.03
C ARG A 700 -21.96 -35.87 -18.64
N GLY A 701 -22.43 -37.02 -18.17
CA GLY A 701 -23.83 -37.18 -17.74
C GLY A 701 -24.17 -36.26 -16.56
N PHE A 702 -23.26 -36.14 -15.59
CA PHE A 702 -23.42 -35.23 -14.46
C PHE A 702 -23.50 -33.76 -14.91
N ILE A 703 -22.63 -33.31 -15.82
CA ILE A 703 -22.69 -31.96 -16.35
C ILE A 703 -24.01 -31.71 -17.09
N ALA A 704 -24.38 -32.59 -18.03
CA ALA A 704 -25.55 -32.41 -18.89
C ALA A 704 -26.88 -32.49 -18.14
N GLU A 705 -26.99 -33.40 -17.17
CA GLU A 705 -28.28 -33.74 -16.54
C GLU A 705 -28.45 -33.14 -15.13
N HIS A 706 -27.38 -32.64 -14.51
CA HIS A 706 -27.41 -32.15 -13.13
C HIS A 706 -26.70 -30.83 -12.92
N LEU A 707 -25.37 -30.75 -13.07
CA LEU A 707 -24.60 -29.55 -12.71
C LEU A 707 -24.98 -28.34 -13.57
N GLY A 708 -24.98 -28.48 -14.89
CA GLY A 708 -25.33 -27.40 -15.82
C GLY A 708 -26.72 -26.82 -15.57
N PRO A 709 -27.79 -27.64 -15.62
CA PRO A 709 -29.15 -27.19 -15.32
C PRO A 709 -29.29 -26.59 -13.92
N THR A 710 -28.64 -27.16 -12.90
CA THR A 710 -28.72 -26.66 -11.52
C THR A 710 -28.11 -25.27 -11.39
N LEU A 711 -26.96 -25.01 -12.01
CA LEU A 711 -26.34 -23.68 -12.00
C LEU A 711 -27.24 -22.66 -12.73
N GLU A 712 -27.79 -23.03 -13.89
CA GLU A 712 -28.69 -22.17 -14.66
C GLU A 712 -29.98 -21.82 -13.89
N GLU A 713 -30.65 -22.81 -13.30
CA GLU A 713 -31.87 -22.64 -12.51
C GLU A 713 -31.68 -21.73 -11.28
N ASN A 714 -30.46 -21.64 -10.75
CA ASN A 714 -30.12 -20.84 -9.57
C ASN A 714 -29.39 -19.54 -9.91
N GLY A 715 -29.37 -19.11 -11.18
CA GLY A 715 -28.82 -17.81 -11.60
C GLY A 715 -27.29 -17.76 -11.73
N TYR A 716 -26.62 -18.91 -11.72
CA TYR A 716 -25.17 -19.05 -11.86
C TYR A 716 -24.71 -19.37 -13.29
N SER A 717 -25.54 -19.11 -14.30
CA SER A 717 -25.22 -19.34 -15.72
C SER A 717 -24.09 -18.45 -16.27
N TYR A 718 -23.70 -17.41 -15.54
CA TYR A 718 -22.55 -16.55 -15.89
C TYR A 718 -21.20 -17.22 -15.63
N LEU A 719 -21.14 -18.22 -14.75
CA LEU A 719 -19.90 -18.91 -14.38
C LEU A 719 -19.32 -19.68 -15.56
N LYS A 720 -17.99 -19.61 -15.72
CA LYS A 720 -17.26 -20.42 -16.70
C LYS A 720 -17.02 -21.82 -16.16
N LEU A 721 -17.89 -22.76 -16.53
CA LEU A 721 -17.68 -24.19 -16.26
C LEU A 721 -16.61 -24.74 -17.20
N MET A 722 -15.48 -25.18 -16.63
CA MET A 722 -14.37 -25.78 -17.35
C MET A 722 -14.42 -27.30 -17.18
N ALA A 723 -14.49 -28.03 -18.28
CA ALA A 723 -14.47 -29.50 -18.24
C ALA A 723 -13.06 -30.03 -17.95
N TYR A 724 -12.97 -31.30 -17.54
CA TYR A 724 -11.73 -32.07 -17.32
C TYR A 724 -11.05 -31.85 -15.97
N ASP A 725 -10.11 -30.89 -15.84
CA ASP A 725 -9.30 -30.60 -14.63
C ASP A 725 -8.42 -31.78 -14.18
N ASP A 726 -7.61 -32.30 -15.10
CA ASP A 726 -6.69 -33.43 -14.88
C ASP A 726 -5.43 -33.29 -15.75
N SER A 727 -4.44 -34.16 -15.55
CA SER A 727 -3.21 -34.21 -16.35
C SER A 727 -3.48 -34.46 -17.83
N GLY A 728 -2.61 -34.00 -18.73
CA GLY A 728 -2.80 -34.23 -20.17
C GLY A 728 -2.66 -35.71 -20.62
N LEU A 729 -2.31 -36.64 -19.72
CA LEU A 729 -2.07 -38.06 -20.04
C LEU A 729 -3.31 -38.80 -20.57
N TYR A 730 -4.52 -38.31 -20.29
CA TYR A 730 -5.78 -38.92 -20.75
C TYR A 730 -6.44 -38.15 -21.90
N LEU A 731 -5.72 -37.16 -22.47
CA LEU A 731 -6.13 -36.47 -23.69
C LEU A 731 -5.66 -37.24 -24.94
N PRO A 732 -6.40 -37.15 -26.07
CA PRO A 732 -7.65 -36.40 -26.25
C PRO A 732 -8.93 -37.17 -25.88
N GLU A 733 -8.87 -38.48 -25.64
CA GLU A 733 -10.06 -39.36 -25.61
C GLU A 733 -11.04 -39.00 -24.48
N TYR A 734 -10.52 -38.71 -23.29
CA TYR A 734 -11.37 -38.39 -22.14
C TYR A 734 -12.19 -37.12 -22.41
N LEU A 735 -11.52 -36.07 -22.90
CA LEU A 735 -12.15 -34.80 -23.22
C LEU A 735 -13.14 -34.91 -24.39
N GLN A 736 -12.76 -35.58 -25.47
CA GLN A 736 -13.64 -35.79 -26.62
C GLN A 736 -14.92 -36.54 -26.22
N SER A 737 -14.85 -37.48 -25.27
CA SER A 737 -16.02 -38.19 -24.78
C SER A 737 -17.04 -37.26 -24.11
N ILE A 738 -16.56 -36.18 -23.48
CA ILE A 738 -17.36 -35.12 -22.84
C ILE A 738 -17.88 -34.14 -23.89
N LEU A 739 -16.99 -33.49 -24.66
CA LEU A 739 -17.32 -32.36 -25.51
C LEU A 739 -18.08 -32.71 -26.80
N LYS A 740 -18.02 -33.96 -27.28
CA LYS A 740 -18.83 -34.41 -28.44
C LYS A 740 -20.33 -34.49 -28.12
N ASN A 741 -20.73 -34.42 -26.86
CA ASN A 741 -22.13 -34.34 -26.48
C ASN A 741 -22.62 -32.89 -26.46
N GLU A 742 -23.56 -32.55 -27.33
CA GLU A 742 -24.03 -31.17 -27.52
C GLU A 742 -24.64 -30.55 -26.24
N THR A 743 -25.42 -31.33 -25.48
CA THR A 743 -26.01 -30.87 -24.20
C THR A 743 -24.95 -30.55 -23.16
N THR A 744 -23.89 -31.35 -23.09
CA THR A 744 -22.76 -31.06 -22.20
C THR A 744 -22.04 -29.81 -22.68
N ARG A 745 -21.76 -29.73 -23.98
CA ARG A 745 -21.01 -28.62 -24.59
C ARG A 745 -21.71 -27.27 -24.43
N SER A 746 -23.06 -27.22 -24.38
CA SER A 746 -23.77 -25.96 -24.14
C SER A 746 -23.56 -25.38 -22.75
N TYR A 747 -23.14 -26.18 -21.77
CA TYR A 747 -22.84 -25.72 -20.41
C TYR A 747 -21.35 -25.45 -20.17
N VAL A 748 -20.47 -26.01 -21.01
CA VAL A 748 -19.02 -25.89 -20.85
C VAL A 748 -18.50 -24.65 -21.61
N SER A 749 -17.68 -23.85 -20.94
CA SER A 749 -17.05 -22.66 -21.54
C SER A 749 -15.58 -22.89 -21.92
N GLY A 750 -14.92 -23.87 -21.30
CA GLY A 750 -13.50 -24.14 -21.51
C GLY A 750 -13.06 -25.49 -20.95
N VAL A 751 -11.75 -25.73 -20.98
CA VAL A 751 -11.12 -26.98 -20.58
C VAL A 751 -9.99 -26.66 -19.60
N ALA A 752 -10.04 -27.31 -18.44
CA ALA A 752 -9.04 -27.24 -17.39
C ALA A 752 -8.04 -28.39 -17.54
N ILE A 753 -6.75 -28.12 -17.47
CA ILE A 753 -5.66 -29.11 -17.63
C ILE A 753 -4.63 -28.89 -16.52
N HIS A 754 -4.07 -29.97 -15.97
CA HIS A 754 -2.98 -29.89 -15.00
C HIS A 754 -1.62 -30.02 -15.70
N ALA A 755 -0.67 -29.18 -15.32
CA ALA A 755 0.71 -29.11 -15.83
C ALA A 755 1.62 -30.17 -15.21
N TYR A 756 1.13 -31.41 -15.14
CA TYR A 756 1.86 -32.56 -14.61
C TYR A 756 2.23 -33.50 -15.74
N HIS A 757 3.50 -33.94 -15.75
CA HIS A 757 4.01 -34.88 -16.74
C HIS A 757 3.94 -34.36 -18.18
N ASP A 758 4.00 -33.04 -18.39
CA ASP A 758 4.01 -32.41 -19.73
C ASP A 758 5.09 -33.02 -20.66
N ASP A 759 6.22 -33.44 -20.09
CA ASP A 759 7.30 -34.13 -20.80
C ASP A 759 6.90 -35.45 -21.48
N ASN A 760 5.81 -36.07 -21.02
CA ASN A 760 5.32 -37.34 -21.52
C ASN A 760 4.18 -37.18 -22.55
N ILE A 761 3.82 -35.94 -22.91
CA ILE A 761 2.64 -35.62 -23.71
C ILE A 761 3.07 -34.78 -24.92
N ASP A 762 2.57 -35.14 -26.11
CA ASP A 762 2.76 -34.30 -27.30
C ASP A 762 1.94 -33.00 -27.14
N PRO A 763 2.58 -31.81 -27.10
CA PRO A 763 1.86 -30.56 -26.91
C PRO A 763 0.89 -30.25 -28.06
N ASN A 764 1.08 -30.84 -29.25
CA ASN A 764 0.14 -30.69 -30.36
C ASN A 764 -1.25 -31.24 -30.06
N ILE A 765 -1.41 -32.10 -29.05
CA ILE A 765 -2.73 -32.60 -28.64
C ILE A 765 -3.68 -31.44 -28.31
N ILE A 766 -3.20 -30.39 -27.64
CA ILE A 766 -4.03 -29.22 -27.30
C ILE A 766 -4.37 -28.42 -28.57
N SER A 767 -3.40 -28.20 -29.47
CA SER A 767 -3.65 -27.55 -30.76
C SER A 767 -4.68 -28.29 -31.62
N ASN A 768 -4.61 -29.64 -31.62
CA ASN A 768 -5.57 -30.49 -32.32
C ASN A 768 -6.97 -30.39 -31.69
N LEU A 769 -7.06 -30.39 -30.36
CA LEU A 769 -8.30 -30.21 -29.63
C LEU A 769 -8.89 -28.80 -29.84
N GLN A 770 -8.06 -27.76 -29.91
CA GLN A 770 -8.52 -26.41 -30.21
C GLN A 770 -9.07 -26.32 -31.64
N THR A 771 -8.47 -27.05 -32.59
CA THR A 771 -9.01 -27.15 -33.95
C THR A 771 -10.37 -27.87 -33.98
N GLU A 772 -10.55 -28.90 -33.15
CA GLU A 772 -11.81 -29.65 -33.03
C GLU A 772 -12.90 -28.86 -32.28
N PHE A 773 -12.52 -28.08 -31.26
CA PHE A 773 -13.40 -27.31 -30.39
C PHE A 773 -12.96 -25.84 -30.28
N PRO A 774 -13.06 -25.05 -31.37
CA PRO A 774 -12.51 -23.69 -31.43
C PRO A 774 -13.28 -22.67 -30.58
N ASP A 775 -14.48 -23.03 -30.09
CA ASP A 775 -15.31 -22.25 -29.18
C ASP A 775 -14.87 -22.36 -27.71
N MET A 776 -13.95 -23.28 -27.39
CA MET A 776 -13.47 -23.51 -26.03
C MET A 776 -12.11 -22.85 -25.79
N PHE A 777 -11.93 -22.25 -24.61
CA PHE A 777 -10.59 -21.90 -24.12
C PHE A 777 -9.96 -23.09 -23.39
N PHE A 778 -8.63 -23.16 -23.39
CA PHE A 778 -7.86 -24.16 -22.66
C PHE A 778 -7.06 -23.44 -21.58
N LEU A 779 -7.18 -23.84 -20.32
CA LEU A 779 -6.55 -23.20 -19.18
C LEU A 779 -5.76 -24.24 -18.38
N TYR A 780 -4.51 -23.93 -18.07
CA TYR A 780 -3.76 -24.72 -17.11
C TYR A 780 -4.17 -24.26 -15.70
N THR A 781 -4.90 -25.11 -15.00
CA THR A 781 -5.59 -24.79 -13.73
C THR A 781 -4.80 -25.20 -12.49
N GLU A 782 -3.78 -26.02 -12.66
CA GLU A 782 -2.89 -26.48 -11.60
C GLU A 782 -1.53 -26.85 -12.21
N GLY A 783 -0.44 -26.46 -11.56
CA GLY A 783 0.91 -26.84 -12.00
C GLY A 783 1.92 -26.72 -10.87
N GLU A 784 2.77 -27.73 -10.75
CA GLU A 784 3.84 -27.77 -9.75
C GLU A 784 4.98 -28.70 -10.23
N TYR A 785 6.20 -28.44 -9.76
CA TYR A 785 7.29 -29.41 -9.86
C TYR A 785 7.16 -30.49 -8.75
N LEU A 786 6.73 -31.70 -9.13
CA LEU A 786 6.47 -32.83 -8.24
C LEU A 786 7.76 -33.45 -7.65
N HIS A 787 8.46 -32.72 -6.78
CA HIS A 787 9.61 -33.21 -6.02
C HIS A 787 9.55 -32.76 -4.57
N GLN A 788 9.89 -33.65 -3.64
CA GLN A 788 9.89 -33.33 -2.22
C GLN A 788 10.98 -32.31 -1.91
N ILE A 789 10.64 -31.32 -1.09
CA ILE A 789 11.57 -30.26 -0.72
C ILE A 789 12.37 -30.63 0.53
N THR A 790 13.67 -30.37 0.46
CA THR A 790 14.58 -30.22 1.60
C THR A 790 15.13 -28.79 1.62
N VAL A 791 15.69 -28.36 2.76
CA VAL A 791 16.31 -27.03 2.88
C VAL A 791 17.44 -26.82 1.87
N ASP A 792 18.15 -27.90 1.50
CA ASP A 792 19.24 -27.87 0.52
C ASP A 792 18.73 -27.64 -0.92
N ASP A 793 17.43 -27.75 -1.17
CA ASP A 793 16.81 -27.49 -2.47
C ASP A 793 16.27 -26.05 -2.63
N LEU A 794 16.45 -25.19 -1.62
CA LEU A 794 16.07 -23.78 -1.73
C LEU A 794 16.99 -23.08 -2.74
N GLY A 795 16.40 -22.43 -3.75
CA GLY A 795 17.15 -21.77 -4.82
C GLY A 795 17.46 -22.64 -6.03
N THR A 796 16.95 -23.89 -6.15
CA THR A 796 17.18 -24.73 -7.34
C THR A 796 16.65 -24.09 -8.63
N TRP A 797 17.55 -23.89 -9.60
CA TRP A 797 17.25 -23.23 -10.87
C TRP A 797 16.40 -24.07 -11.82
N GLU A 798 16.65 -25.38 -11.91
CA GLU A 798 15.93 -26.31 -12.80
C GLU A 798 14.43 -26.36 -12.49
N ARG A 799 14.04 -26.01 -11.27
CA ARG A 799 12.63 -25.86 -10.89
C ARG A 799 12.00 -24.66 -11.58
N GLY A 800 12.74 -23.55 -11.72
CA GLY A 800 12.32 -22.43 -12.54
C GLY A 800 12.21 -22.82 -14.02
N GLU A 801 13.20 -23.53 -14.56
CA GLU A 801 13.19 -24.01 -15.95
C GLU A 801 11.99 -24.94 -16.23
N TYR A 802 11.56 -25.76 -15.26
CA TYR A 802 10.35 -26.56 -15.40
C TYR A 802 9.10 -25.68 -15.63
N TYR A 803 8.94 -24.61 -14.84
CA TYR A 803 7.85 -23.64 -15.01
C TYR A 803 7.96 -22.95 -16.37
N GLY A 804 9.16 -22.49 -16.73
CA GLY A 804 9.46 -21.88 -18.03
C GLY A 804 9.00 -22.79 -19.18
N ARG A 805 9.45 -24.03 -19.19
CA ARG A 805 9.08 -25.03 -20.20
C ARG A 805 7.58 -25.24 -20.33
N SER A 806 6.89 -25.46 -19.22
CA SER A 806 5.43 -25.63 -19.26
C SER A 806 4.74 -24.37 -19.81
N LEU A 807 5.18 -23.18 -19.42
CA LEU A 807 4.63 -21.91 -19.93
C LEU A 807 4.88 -21.73 -21.44
N PHE A 808 6.12 -21.87 -21.91
CA PHE A 808 6.43 -21.73 -23.35
C PHE A 808 5.70 -22.77 -24.20
N GLN A 809 5.70 -24.03 -23.78
CA GLN A 809 5.04 -25.12 -24.49
C GLN A 809 3.52 -24.92 -24.50
N SER A 810 2.90 -24.64 -23.36
CA SER A 810 1.44 -24.47 -23.28
C SER A 810 0.94 -23.25 -24.06
N LEU A 811 1.60 -22.09 -23.91
CA LEU A 811 1.21 -20.84 -24.57
C LEU A 811 1.42 -20.90 -26.09
N ASN A 812 2.39 -21.67 -26.58
CA ASN A 812 2.53 -21.92 -28.03
C ASN A 812 1.46 -22.88 -28.59
N HIS A 813 0.71 -23.56 -27.72
CA HIS A 813 -0.29 -24.58 -28.05
C HIS A 813 -1.70 -24.23 -27.53
N TRP A 814 -2.11 -22.97 -27.72
CA TRP A 814 -3.48 -22.46 -27.46
C TRP A 814 -3.94 -22.39 -26.01
N VAL A 815 -3.06 -22.67 -25.03
CA VAL A 815 -3.39 -22.42 -23.62
C VAL A 815 -3.48 -20.92 -23.36
N THR A 816 -4.51 -20.54 -22.62
CA THR A 816 -4.95 -19.16 -22.38
C THR A 816 -4.48 -18.60 -21.04
N GLY A 817 -3.82 -19.40 -20.22
CA GLY A 817 -3.34 -18.99 -18.91
C GLY A 817 -2.77 -20.17 -18.14
N TRP A 818 -2.07 -19.87 -17.05
CA TRP A 818 -1.37 -20.88 -16.25
C TRP A 818 -1.49 -20.55 -14.76
N THR A 819 -1.88 -21.54 -13.97
CA THR A 819 -2.12 -21.39 -12.53
C THR A 819 -1.20 -22.32 -11.76
N ASP A 820 -0.31 -21.72 -10.96
CA ASP A 820 0.52 -22.42 -9.99
C ASP A 820 -0.35 -23.15 -8.96
N TRP A 821 0.21 -24.19 -8.34
CA TRP A 821 -0.51 -24.90 -7.28
C TRP A 821 -0.48 -24.10 -5.98
N ASN A 822 0.36 -24.44 -5.00
CA ASN A 822 0.42 -23.68 -3.75
C ASN A 822 1.27 -22.43 -3.90
N MET A 823 0.67 -21.26 -3.69
CA MET A 823 1.43 -20.00 -3.70
C MET A 823 2.45 -19.94 -2.56
N VAL A 824 2.09 -20.45 -1.37
CA VAL A 824 2.96 -20.35 -0.18
C VAL A 824 2.97 -21.65 0.61
N LEU A 825 4.15 -22.24 0.78
CA LEU A 825 4.39 -23.36 1.69
C LEU A 825 5.44 -23.01 2.73
N ASN A 826 5.51 -23.73 3.85
CA ASN A 826 6.59 -23.53 4.81
C ASN A 826 7.87 -24.28 4.41
N THR A 827 8.94 -24.13 5.20
CA THR A 827 10.23 -24.82 4.99
C THR A 827 10.17 -26.35 5.04
N THR A 828 9.02 -26.93 5.38
CA THR A 828 8.77 -28.38 5.33
C THR A 828 7.86 -28.78 4.16
N GLY A 829 7.47 -27.86 3.28
CA GLY A 829 6.60 -28.13 2.14
C GLY A 829 5.13 -28.36 2.49
N GLY A 830 4.67 -27.81 3.63
CA GLY A 830 3.30 -28.00 4.12
C GLY A 830 2.68 -26.72 4.70
N PRO A 831 1.64 -26.85 5.57
CA PRO A 831 1.06 -28.11 6.06
C PRO A 831 0.47 -28.95 4.92
N VAL A 832 0.36 -30.26 5.11
CA VAL A 832 -0.23 -31.16 4.11
C VAL A 832 -0.75 -32.40 4.83
N TRP A 833 -1.98 -32.81 4.55
CA TRP A 833 -2.56 -34.00 5.17
C TRP A 833 -1.73 -35.22 4.81
N SER A 834 -1.56 -35.46 3.51
CA SER A 834 -1.02 -36.70 2.94
C SER A 834 0.42 -37.00 3.35
N LYS A 835 1.08 -36.06 4.04
CA LYS A 835 2.50 -36.08 4.45
C LYS A 835 3.46 -36.21 3.27
N ALA A 836 3.05 -35.79 2.08
CA ALA A 836 3.90 -35.63 0.92
C ALA A 836 4.22 -34.12 0.78
N PRO A 837 5.35 -33.65 1.33
CA PRO A 837 5.70 -32.24 1.21
C PRO A 837 6.14 -31.94 -0.21
N TYR A 838 5.63 -30.85 -0.78
CA TYR A 838 6.07 -30.37 -2.08
C TYR A 838 6.55 -28.92 -2.00
N ASN A 839 6.79 -28.25 -3.13
CA ASN A 839 7.44 -26.95 -3.17
C ASN A 839 6.42 -25.85 -3.54
N ALA A 840 6.81 -24.60 -3.35
CA ALA A 840 6.03 -23.45 -3.77
C ALA A 840 6.98 -22.38 -4.29
N PRO A 841 6.53 -21.47 -5.17
CA PRO A 841 7.35 -20.34 -5.59
C PRO A 841 7.74 -19.43 -4.42
N ILE A 842 6.97 -19.42 -3.32
CA ILE A 842 7.35 -18.76 -2.05
C ILE A 842 7.38 -19.77 -0.90
N ILE A 843 8.50 -19.78 -0.16
CA ILE A 843 8.67 -20.56 1.06
C ILE A 843 8.67 -19.65 2.29
N ALA A 844 7.69 -19.81 3.18
CA ALA A 844 7.55 -19.07 4.43
C ALA A 844 8.35 -19.71 5.58
N ASN A 845 9.11 -18.89 6.30
CA ASN A 845 9.79 -19.23 7.53
C ASN A 845 9.27 -18.34 8.67
N ALA A 846 8.14 -18.73 9.25
CA ALA A 846 7.48 -18.00 10.32
C ALA A 846 8.37 -17.78 11.56
N SER A 847 9.32 -18.69 11.84
CA SER A 847 10.22 -18.53 12.99
C SER A 847 11.21 -17.37 12.82
N ALA A 848 11.55 -17.03 11.58
CA ALA A 848 12.41 -15.88 11.25
C ALA A 848 11.61 -14.66 10.78
N ASP A 849 10.28 -14.79 10.63
CA ASP A 849 9.42 -13.83 9.93
C ASP A 849 9.95 -13.45 8.53
N GLU A 850 10.56 -14.43 7.86
CA GLU A 850 11.11 -14.30 6.51
C GLU A 850 10.33 -15.18 5.52
N PHE A 851 10.23 -14.74 4.27
CA PHE A 851 9.78 -15.58 3.17
C PHE A 851 10.77 -15.53 2.00
N LEU A 852 10.91 -16.66 1.32
CA LEU A 852 11.95 -16.92 0.34
C LEU A 852 11.32 -17.07 -1.04
N LYS A 853 11.62 -16.14 -1.95
CA LYS A 853 11.17 -16.20 -3.34
C LYS A 853 12.12 -17.09 -4.13
N GLN A 854 11.59 -18.21 -4.62
CA GLN A 854 12.31 -19.23 -5.38
C GLN A 854 12.48 -18.80 -6.85
N PRO A 855 13.42 -19.37 -7.62
CA PRO A 855 13.53 -19.14 -9.06
C PRO A 855 12.19 -19.27 -9.82
N ALA A 856 11.37 -20.28 -9.47
CA ALA A 856 10.04 -20.47 -10.06
C ALA A 856 9.13 -19.24 -9.98
N PHE A 857 9.22 -18.45 -8.91
CA PHE A 857 8.46 -17.19 -8.77
C PHE A 857 8.84 -16.20 -9.87
N TYR A 858 10.13 -16.07 -10.17
CA TYR A 858 10.62 -15.13 -11.18
C TYR A 858 10.28 -15.60 -12.59
N PHE A 859 10.33 -16.91 -12.86
CA PHE A 859 9.86 -17.48 -14.13
C PHE A 859 8.38 -17.17 -14.38
N MET A 860 7.51 -17.38 -13.39
CA MET A 860 6.10 -16.98 -13.48
C MET A 860 5.94 -15.48 -13.72
N THR A 861 6.73 -14.67 -13.01
CA THR A 861 6.67 -13.20 -13.08
C THR A 861 7.06 -12.64 -14.45
N HIS A 862 7.98 -13.29 -15.18
CA HIS A 862 8.30 -12.95 -16.58
C HIS A 862 7.08 -13.07 -17.50
N PHE A 863 6.00 -13.75 -17.11
CA PHE A 863 4.75 -13.76 -17.88
C PHE A 863 3.70 -12.89 -17.20
N SER A 864 3.41 -13.14 -15.93
CA SER A 864 2.27 -12.54 -15.25
C SER A 864 2.35 -11.03 -15.12
N ALA A 865 3.55 -10.46 -14.92
CA ALA A 865 3.70 -9.01 -14.73
C ALA A 865 3.65 -8.21 -16.04
N PHE A 866 3.89 -8.87 -17.17
CA PHE A 866 4.09 -8.22 -18.47
C PHE A 866 3.01 -8.59 -19.50
N VAL A 867 2.28 -9.68 -19.28
CA VAL A 867 1.21 -10.18 -20.17
C VAL A 867 -0.13 -10.10 -19.41
N PRO A 868 -0.73 -8.91 -19.29
CA PRO A 868 -2.00 -8.75 -18.58
C PRO A 868 -3.15 -9.49 -19.29
N PRO A 869 -4.28 -9.76 -18.60
CA PRO A 869 -5.49 -10.28 -19.21
C PRO A 869 -5.90 -9.48 -20.45
N ALA A 870 -6.53 -10.17 -21.40
CA ALA A 870 -6.87 -9.65 -22.73
C ALA A 870 -5.69 -9.45 -23.69
N SER A 871 -4.45 -9.71 -23.27
CA SER A 871 -3.31 -9.83 -24.20
C SER A 871 -3.57 -10.94 -25.23
N ARG A 872 -3.04 -10.80 -26.45
CA ARG A 872 -3.20 -11.77 -27.53
C ARG A 872 -1.84 -12.34 -27.90
N ARG A 873 -1.70 -13.67 -27.94
CA ARG A 873 -0.50 -14.29 -28.53
C ARG A 873 -0.44 -13.92 -30.02
N ILE A 874 0.73 -13.50 -30.47
CA ILE A 874 1.02 -13.17 -31.87
C ILE A 874 2.09 -14.10 -32.45
N LYS A 875 2.19 -14.16 -33.77
CA LYS A 875 3.17 -15.00 -34.45
C LYS A 875 4.58 -14.42 -34.32
N LEU A 876 5.52 -15.29 -33.95
CA LEU A 876 6.95 -15.04 -33.86
C LEU A 876 7.67 -16.13 -34.68
N GLU A 877 8.50 -15.75 -35.65
CA GLU A 877 9.28 -16.69 -36.46
C GLU A 877 10.77 -16.44 -36.27
N MET A 878 11.56 -17.49 -36.09
CA MET A 878 13.02 -17.39 -35.98
C MET A 878 13.68 -17.95 -37.24
N THR A 879 14.67 -17.25 -37.79
CA THR A 879 15.35 -17.66 -39.05
C THR A 879 16.28 -18.86 -38.90
N LYS A 880 16.73 -19.17 -37.68
CA LYS A 880 17.58 -20.32 -37.36
C LYS A 880 17.08 -20.96 -36.07
N ASP A 881 16.54 -22.16 -36.16
CA ASP A 881 16.11 -22.94 -34.99
C ASP A 881 17.35 -23.52 -34.28
N GLY A 882 17.47 -23.19 -33.00
CA GLY A 882 18.70 -23.36 -32.23
C GLY A 882 18.49 -23.85 -30.80
N GLY A 883 17.26 -24.15 -30.38
CA GLY A 883 16.97 -24.56 -29.00
C GLY A 883 16.61 -23.40 -28.05
N LEU A 884 16.34 -22.21 -28.58
CA LEU A 884 15.76 -21.09 -27.82
C LEU A 884 14.23 -21.21 -27.82
N GLU A 885 13.64 -21.14 -26.64
CA GLU A 885 12.19 -21.15 -26.46
C GLU A 885 11.65 -19.73 -26.54
N THR A 886 10.60 -19.52 -27.33
CA THR A 886 10.10 -18.16 -27.62
C THR A 886 8.59 -18.09 -27.68
N VAL A 887 8.03 -16.97 -27.22
CA VAL A 887 6.62 -16.62 -27.41
C VAL A 887 6.47 -15.10 -27.40
N ALA A 888 5.51 -14.59 -28.15
CA ALA A 888 5.23 -13.15 -28.25
C ALA A 888 3.75 -12.82 -28.04
N PHE A 889 3.51 -11.65 -27.46
CA PHE A 889 2.18 -11.14 -27.14
C PHE A 889 2.01 -9.69 -27.61
N LEU A 890 0.77 -9.34 -27.92
CA LEU A 890 0.29 -7.98 -28.07
C LEU A 890 -0.62 -7.66 -26.89
N THR A 891 -0.27 -6.69 -26.05
CA THR A 891 -1.07 -6.30 -24.89
C THR A 891 -2.27 -5.42 -25.30
N PRO A 892 -3.28 -5.23 -24.43
CA PRO A 892 -4.39 -4.31 -24.67
C PRO A 892 -3.96 -2.86 -24.94
N GLU A 893 -2.79 -2.46 -24.42
CA GLU A 893 -2.16 -1.16 -24.60
C GLU A 893 -1.25 -1.10 -25.83
N ASP A 894 -1.38 -2.07 -26.75
CA ASP A 894 -0.61 -2.19 -27.99
C ASP A 894 0.91 -2.42 -27.82
N ASN A 895 1.35 -2.86 -26.65
CA ASN A 895 2.76 -3.21 -26.41
C ASN A 895 3.09 -4.59 -26.99
N ILE A 896 4.30 -4.75 -27.51
CA ILE A 896 4.85 -6.05 -27.91
C ILE A 896 5.70 -6.60 -26.76
N VAL A 897 5.34 -7.79 -26.28
CA VAL A 897 6.09 -8.51 -25.25
C VAL A 897 6.67 -9.77 -25.87
N ILE A 898 7.97 -9.98 -25.71
CA ILE A 898 8.68 -11.17 -26.20
C ILE A 898 9.36 -11.85 -25.01
N ASN A 899 9.03 -13.11 -24.78
CA ASN A 899 9.69 -13.97 -23.81
C ASN A 899 10.66 -14.89 -24.55
N LEU A 900 11.88 -15.01 -24.03
CA LEU A 900 12.97 -15.79 -24.61
C LEU A 900 13.65 -16.61 -23.50
N GLU A 901 13.70 -17.94 -23.59
CA GLU A 901 14.40 -18.79 -22.61
C GLU A 901 15.51 -19.61 -23.30
N ASN A 902 16.73 -19.55 -22.73
CA ASN A 902 17.86 -20.39 -23.11
C ASN A 902 18.12 -21.45 -22.05
N ARG A 903 18.18 -22.73 -22.46
CA ARG A 903 18.45 -23.85 -21.57
C ARG A 903 19.87 -24.40 -21.73
N PRO A 904 20.54 -24.80 -20.63
CA PRO A 904 21.93 -25.29 -20.66
C PRO A 904 22.18 -26.50 -21.57
N SER A 905 21.17 -27.36 -21.79
CA SER A 905 21.26 -28.55 -22.64
C SER A 905 21.43 -28.25 -24.13
N ASP A 906 21.06 -27.04 -24.56
CA ASP A 906 20.86 -26.72 -25.96
C ASP A 906 21.83 -25.65 -26.47
N GLN A 907 22.85 -25.28 -25.66
CA GLN A 907 23.85 -24.21 -25.87
C GLN A 907 23.85 -23.64 -27.29
N PHE A 908 22.89 -22.76 -27.52
CA PHE A 908 22.95 -21.83 -28.60
C PHE A 908 23.81 -20.69 -28.06
N ASP A 909 24.73 -20.18 -28.88
CA ASP A 909 25.62 -19.07 -28.55
C ASP A 909 25.24 -17.92 -29.49
N LEU A 910 24.68 -16.84 -28.93
CA LEU A 910 24.30 -15.61 -29.61
C LEU A 910 25.37 -14.61 -29.19
N THR A 911 26.55 -14.76 -29.77
CA THR A 911 27.69 -13.88 -29.53
C THR A 911 27.56 -12.59 -30.38
N ASN A 912 26.71 -12.59 -31.41
CA ASN A 912 26.39 -11.46 -32.30
C ASN A 912 24.91 -11.01 -32.21
N CYS A 913 24.60 -9.90 -32.88
CA CYS A 913 23.29 -9.22 -32.87
C CYS A 913 22.11 -10.10 -33.29
N VAL A 914 20.96 -9.93 -32.63
CA VAL A 914 19.67 -10.48 -33.10
C VAL A 914 18.84 -9.40 -33.76
N VAL A 915 18.26 -9.69 -34.93
CA VAL A 915 17.40 -8.75 -35.66
C VAL A 915 15.93 -8.99 -35.31
N LEU A 916 15.19 -7.97 -34.86
CA LEU A 916 13.72 -8.02 -34.86
C LEU A 916 13.21 -7.38 -36.15
N GLN A 917 12.40 -8.10 -36.92
CA GLN A 917 11.79 -7.59 -38.16
C GLN A 917 10.26 -7.57 -38.02
N PRO A 918 9.61 -6.40 -38.01
CA PRO A 918 8.16 -6.32 -38.18
C PRO A 918 7.80 -6.65 -39.65
N SER A 919 6.78 -7.48 -39.87
CA SER A 919 6.34 -7.84 -41.23
C SER A 919 5.65 -6.69 -42.00
N ASP A 920 5.26 -5.60 -41.32
CA ASP A 920 4.37 -4.55 -41.82
C ASP A 920 4.98 -3.15 -41.61
N GLN A 921 4.71 -2.19 -42.51
CA GLN A 921 5.22 -0.80 -42.54
C GLN A 921 4.72 0.06 -41.35
N PHE A 922 5.26 -0.11 -40.12
CA PHE A 922 4.87 0.71 -38.96
C PHE A 922 5.97 0.97 -37.91
N ASP A 923 5.62 1.86 -36.98
CA ASP A 923 6.41 2.61 -35.98
C ASP A 923 7.09 1.74 -34.91
N LEU A 924 8.30 2.12 -34.48
CA LEU A 924 9.18 1.37 -33.55
C LEU A 924 8.82 1.61 -32.08
N THR A 925 7.53 1.73 -31.77
CA THR A 925 7.05 2.11 -30.45
C THR A 925 6.65 0.87 -29.62
N ASN A 926 7.11 0.84 -28.37
CA ASN A 926 6.65 -0.02 -27.27
C ASN A 926 6.99 -1.53 -27.31
N TRP A 927 8.25 -1.87 -27.03
CA TRP A 927 8.75 -3.25 -26.93
C TRP A 927 9.26 -3.60 -25.52
N VAL A 928 8.95 -4.81 -25.07
CA VAL A 928 9.46 -5.42 -23.82
C VAL A 928 10.01 -6.80 -24.14
N VAL A 929 11.28 -7.04 -23.78
CA VAL A 929 12.00 -8.30 -23.98
C VAL A 929 12.32 -8.92 -22.61
N LEU A 930 11.97 -10.18 -22.43
CA LEU A 930 12.00 -10.89 -21.16
C LEU A 930 12.86 -12.14 -21.29
N GLN A 931 13.92 -12.23 -20.49
CA GLN A 931 14.97 -13.24 -20.58
C GLN A 931 15.17 -13.88 -19.20
N PRO A 932 14.66 -15.10 -18.93
CA PRO A 932 14.89 -15.77 -17.68
C PRO A 932 16.25 -16.50 -17.60
N SER A 933 17.20 -16.35 -18.53
CA SER A 933 18.54 -17.01 -18.49
C SER A 933 19.66 -16.14 -19.09
N ASP A 934 20.84 -16.02 -18.48
CA ASP A 934 21.96 -15.13 -18.89
C ASP A 934 22.92 -15.70 -19.94
N GLN A 935 22.60 -16.84 -20.52
CA GLN A 935 23.48 -17.54 -21.46
C GLN A 935 23.60 -16.84 -22.84
N PHE A 936 23.07 -15.61 -22.98
CA PHE A 936 23.16 -14.75 -24.16
C PHE A 936 23.23 -13.28 -23.80
N ASP A 937 23.99 -12.50 -24.57
CA ASP A 937 24.01 -11.05 -24.48
C ASP A 937 23.24 -10.40 -25.64
N LEU A 938 21.95 -10.16 -25.42
CA LEU A 938 21.09 -9.43 -26.36
C LEU A 938 21.34 -7.91 -26.34
N THR A 939 22.41 -7.38 -25.72
CA THR A 939 22.73 -5.93 -25.76
C THR A 939 22.89 -5.39 -27.18
N ASN A 940 23.22 -6.25 -28.15
CA ASN A 940 23.46 -5.82 -29.52
C ASN A 940 22.27 -6.02 -30.49
N CYS A 941 21.02 -6.16 -30.02
CA CYS A 941 19.88 -6.36 -30.96
C CYS A 941 19.64 -5.17 -31.92
N VAL A 942 19.31 -5.48 -33.18
CA VAL A 942 19.05 -4.53 -34.28
C VAL A 942 17.57 -4.62 -34.67
N VAL A 943 16.90 -3.52 -35.01
CA VAL A 943 15.55 -3.57 -35.61
C VAL A 943 15.59 -2.93 -36.97
N LEU A 944 15.21 -3.69 -37.99
CA LEU A 944 15.17 -3.23 -39.37
C LEU A 944 13.76 -2.74 -39.69
N GLN A 945 13.63 -1.55 -40.29
CA GLN A 945 12.34 -1.10 -40.79
C GLN A 945 12.02 -1.83 -42.11
N PRO A 946 10.73 -2.03 -42.44
CA PRO A 946 10.34 -2.67 -43.70
C PRO A 946 10.79 -1.94 -44.98
N SER A 947 11.22 -0.68 -44.86
CA SER A 947 11.82 0.10 -45.95
C SER A 947 13.33 -0.10 -46.12
N ASP A 948 14.01 -0.72 -45.16
CA ASP A 948 15.44 -1.00 -45.23
C ASP A 948 15.64 -2.31 -46.01
N GLN A 949 16.15 -2.22 -47.24
CA GLN A 949 16.53 -3.41 -48.02
C GLN A 949 17.76 -4.05 -47.37
N PHE A 950 17.55 -5.12 -46.60
CA PHE A 950 18.64 -6.00 -46.18
C PHE A 950 19.00 -6.91 -47.35
N ASP A 951 20.24 -6.81 -47.83
CA ASP A 951 20.74 -7.71 -48.87
C ASP A 951 21.05 -9.08 -48.24
N ASN A 952 20.13 -10.03 -48.42
CA ASN A 952 20.28 -11.43 -47.99
C ASN A 952 21.39 -12.20 -48.75
N SER A 953 22.13 -11.57 -49.68
CA SER A 953 23.14 -12.25 -50.49
C SER A 953 24.37 -12.74 -49.73
N HIS A 954 24.54 -12.36 -48.46
CA HIS A 954 25.70 -12.75 -47.65
C HIS A 954 25.43 -13.79 -46.54
N ILE A 955 24.19 -14.28 -46.34
CA ILE A 955 23.85 -15.25 -45.27
C ILE A 955 24.06 -16.73 -45.67
N PHE A 956 24.52 -17.01 -46.90
CA PHE A 956 24.91 -18.37 -47.31
C PHE A 956 26.40 -18.46 -47.60
N ASN A 957 27.21 -18.65 -46.55
CA ASN A 957 28.38 -19.54 -46.55
C ASN A 957 29.04 -19.52 -45.16
N LEU A 958 28.63 -20.44 -44.29
CA LEU A 958 29.52 -21.35 -43.53
C LEU A 958 28.69 -22.37 -42.74
#